data_AF-A0A558BMA3-F1
#
_entry.id   AF-A0A558BMA3-F1
#
_cell.length_a   1.000
_cell.length_b   1.000
_cell.length_c   1.000
_cell.angle_alpha   90.00
_cell.angle_beta   90.00
_cell.angle_gamma   90.00
#
_symmetry.space_group_name_H-M   'P 1'
#
loop_
_entity.id
_entity.type
_entity.pdbx_description
1 polymer ?
#
loop_
_entity_poly.entity_id
_entity_poly.type
_entity_poly.pdbx_seq_one_letter_code
_entity_poly.pdbx_strand_id
1 'polypeptide(L)'
;MGLSYKKSIIPSSTINSVYYRPEQQGEKTKFWELSTSAASAPTKSTFASTDLPASRCKESSALLGWPRCHRCAVRLLILLAMLLSGLSQGWAQAPTAGGSWRPVGANLGYPRTLLKAEALAGVRATLTAPDRLAIYRSLWTDVQSAPTADNASSAGRRARATWAKNAAFVVLLSQQPNGSDGLEGLSEAQRSILVSTTRSLLENLNPAVEAFATWTGTTPYTEWQWRSKELIDYLVAYDLLRGAGESAASLQASQLKLQVFAGNLYRQSTTPLLWVTFFGTIKNNHTLMTSAALGMAAVVLSETSSTDANQQPSSWAGAGLYHIDNVLWRDAQRQSDSTQVTGYAEGPYYAKYALLNCLPFFRALGNFLPDGSQAYTFGGTTRRIRNPYFDSKYTRLYDWLTAIMLPDGRLPALEDSYVDMGMPELALTGRPEYVRPMYFSKLSGTNMASALAQLRDATVDMRAAWLAAAVLPTSQQQPALTVLPGSGNLVFRSGGDSAATYLHVYGRGGLAQANAGGHSQGDASSFILQAQGQLLALDPGYLSYSRRAEVGQAAHHNLVLVDGAGPDIGTAGAGSSTQSTIGAAFWTPQLSYGEVATAYQGTRIVRKTLFVRNAYFLLADAVSAPTAHAYTWQLHGYGLEGGTAVTGTFAGNLGGQEGTWQKNGVHLLAHVTATGGVPTYGTTTNVHETTYNTAENHTTLLVKQASATQTQFLAALYPYATQAPQVATTSQPTTAALATSSQGYIDVAFAQADSVLVADTSDQLLQAVQADGLLNFYSAKTNGDFAQLFMQAGTRLQVGAKVMFSSTRRADLSWQRTSLTSYTGYASRATTLIISLPQGPVSVAGPAVVSYAYDASQEQLRVVLRAAASFEVGLPARIAQPLPVQLTDFVGQRQAGVVLLAWHTASEQRSLGFEVQRQTALAPEALFETIGFVASAGDHAQATDYTFRDATAPARGAYYRLRQLDHDGTGTYSPVVAIGAAAVATPVATLLPPVPQPATDWLRVQLTGTDAEVTLRLLDGLGRPVQQLRVRQQAQLAVGSLAPGLYYLVAYDDAGQQVAGRHKVIVAH
;
A
#
# COMPACT_ATOMS: atom_id res chain seq x y z
N MET A 1 3.84 4.14 54.38
CA MET A 1 3.51 5.51 53.92
C MET A 1 2.90 5.36 52.53
N GLY A 2 1.77 6.01 52.25
CA GLY A 2 0.99 5.72 51.03
C GLY A 2 0.71 6.95 50.18
N LEU A 3 0.32 6.69 48.93
CA LEU A 3 -0.41 7.62 48.06
C LEU A 3 -1.57 6.86 47.41
N SER A 4 -2.72 7.54 47.29
CA SER A 4 -4.03 6.90 47.11
C SER A 4 -4.51 6.94 45.67
N TYR A 5 -4.91 5.80 45.12
CA TYR A 5 -5.66 5.71 43.87
C TYR A 5 -7.14 6.00 44.11
N LYS A 6 -7.62 7.18 43.71
CA LYS A 6 -9.06 7.44 43.60
C LYS A 6 -9.63 6.74 42.36
N LYS A 7 -10.33 5.61 42.57
CA LYS A 7 -11.30 5.09 41.59
C LYS A 7 -12.52 6.01 41.55
N SER A 8 -12.74 6.68 40.42
CA SER A 8 -14.03 7.31 40.13
C SER A 8 -14.97 6.28 39.51
N ILE A 9 -15.94 5.83 40.30
CA ILE A 9 -17.08 5.03 39.82
C ILE A 9 -18.14 6.01 39.33
N ILE A 10 -18.59 5.86 38.09
CA ILE A 10 -19.82 6.50 37.59
C ILE A 10 -20.81 5.36 37.27
N PRO A 11 -22.03 5.36 37.86
CA PRO A 11 -22.96 4.25 37.72
C PRO A 11 -23.65 4.26 36.35
N SER A 12 -24.09 3.07 35.93
CA SER A 12 -24.98 2.88 34.78
C SER A 12 -26.30 3.63 34.97
N SER A 13 -26.66 4.49 34.02
CA SER A 13 -28.01 5.07 33.92
C SER A 13 -28.65 4.73 32.57
N THR A 14 -29.96 4.51 32.63
CA THR A 14 -30.84 4.09 31.55
C THR A 14 -30.90 5.14 30.43
N ILE A 15 -30.58 4.76 29.19
CA ILE A 15 -30.84 5.59 28.02
C ILE A 15 -32.30 5.42 27.60
N ASN A 16 -33.14 6.39 27.95
CA ASN A 16 -34.43 6.58 27.30
C ASN A 16 -34.22 7.16 25.90
N SER A 17 -34.92 6.61 24.91
CA SER A 17 -34.98 7.15 23.56
C SER A 17 -35.75 8.47 23.54
N VAL A 18 -35.06 9.58 23.31
CA VAL A 18 -35.68 10.90 23.10
C VAL A 18 -35.68 11.23 21.62
N TYR A 19 -36.88 11.31 21.04
CA TYR A 19 -37.10 11.84 19.69
C TYR A 19 -36.92 13.37 19.70
N TYR A 20 -36.14 13.92 18.78
CA TYR A 20 -36.12 15.36 18.54
C TYR A 20 -37.30 15.76 17.63
N ARG A 21 -38.19 16.62 18.14
CA ARG A 21 -39.04 17.48 17.31
C ARG A 21 -38.30 18.79 17.04
N PRO A 22 -38.43 19.40 15.85
CA PRO A 22 -37.98 20.77 15.63
C PRO A 22 -39.04 21.76 16.13
N GLU A 23 -38.66 22.65 17.05
CA GLU A 23 -39.40 23.89 17.32
C GLU A 23 -38.66 25.07 16.69
N GLN A 24 -39.43 25.94 16.03
CA GLN A 24 -38.94 27.21 15.49
C GLN A 24 -39.03 28.31 16.56
N GLN A 25 -38.06 29.21 16.56
CA GLN A 25 -38.29 30.61 16.93
C GLN A 25 -38.13 31.48 15.67
N GLY A 26 -38.98 32.49 15.54
CA GLY A 26 -39.10 33.32 14.35
C GLY A 26 -38.64 34.76 14.55
N GLU A 27 -39.34 35.68 13.87
CA GLU A 27 -39.01 37.10 13.64
C GLU A 27 -37.97 37.34 12.51
N LYS A 28 -38.12 38.31 11.60
CA LYS A 28 -39.19 39.31 11.40
C LYS A 28 -39.21 39.87 9.95
N THR A 29 -40.38 39.81 9.31
CA THR A 29 -41.01 40.83 8.43
C THR A 29 -40.39 41.36 7.11
N LYS A 30 -41.31 41.57 6.14
CA LYS A 30 -41.28 42.44 4.92
C LYS A 30 -40.51 41.93 3.69
N PHE A 31 -40.91 42.28 2.46
CA PHE A 31 -42.21 42.49 1.76
C PHE A 31 -41.87 42.78 0.27
N TRP A 32 -42.82 42.55 -0.66
CA TRP A 32 -42.75 42.99 -2.09
C TRP A 32 -41.70 42.28 -3.00
N GLU A 33 -41.90 42.06 -4.31
CA GLU A 33 -43.08 42.08 -5.21
C GLU A 33 -42.74 41.41 -6.58
N LEU A 34 -43.76 41.06 -7.39
CA LEU A 34 -43.88 40.86 -8.87
C LEU A 34 -42.62 40.77 -9.79
N SER A 35 -42.60 40.15 -10.99
CA SER A 35 -43.52 39.24 -11.72
C SER A 35 -42.94 38.87 -13.11
N THR A 36 -43.40 37.74 -13.71
CA THR A 36 -43.67 37.51 -15.17
C THR A 36 -42.64 37.97 -16.24
N SER A 37 -42.27 37.16 -17.24
CA SER A 37 -43.15 36.64 -18.32
C SER A 37 -42.34 35.67 -19.24
N ALA A 38 -42.91 34.57 -19.77
CA ALA A 38 -43.46 34.40 -21.14
C ALA A 38 -42.46 34.69 -22.30
N ALA A 39 -42.41 33.98 -23.44
CA ALA A 39 -43.14 32.81 -23.98
C ALA A 39 -42.16 32.04 -24.94
N SER A 40 -42.49 31.07 -25.82
CA SER A 40 -43.72 30.37 -26.26
C SER A 40 -43.32 29.05 -27.01
N ALA A 41 -44.25 28.09 -27.17
CA ALA A 41 -44.11 26.91 -28.04
C ALA A 41 -44.71 27.14 -29.46
N PRO A 42 -44.54 26.21 -30.43
CA PRO A 42 -45.50 25.10 -30.67
C PRO A 42 -44.77 23.78 -31.07
N THR A 43 -45.34 22.61 -31.45
CA THR A 43 -46.69 21.96 -31.49
C THR A 43 -46.43 20.44 -31.40
N LYS A 44 -47.14 19.54 -30.69
CA LYS A 44 -48.57 19.15 -30.56
C LYS A 44 -49.12 18.14 -31.60
N SER A 45 -49.42 16.91 -31.14
CA SER A 45 -50.63 16.10 -31.43
C SER A 45 -50.73 15.00 -30.35
N THR A 46 -51.66 14.90 -29.37
CA THR A 46 -53.13 15.03 -29.20
C THR A 46 -53.99 13.86 -29.67
N PHE A 47 -54.57 13.12 -28.72
CA PHE A 47 -56.00 12.74 -28.56
C PHE A 47 -56.14 12.25 -27.08
N ALA A 48 -56.77 12.94 -26.12
CA ALA A 48 -58.17 13.38 -25.93
C ALA A 48 -59.07 12.31 -25.24
N SER A 49 -60.11 12.62 -24.44
CA SER A 49 -60.32 13.59 -23.33
C SER A 49 -61.81 13.62 -22.93
N THR A 50 -62.15 13.56 -21.63
CA THR A 50 -63.37 14.12 -20.97
C THR A 50 -63.14 14.07 -19.44
N ASP A 51 -63.10 15.17 -18.66
CA ASP A 51 -64.18 16.09 -18.23
C ASP A 51 -65.14 15.45 -17.19
N LEU A 52 -65.54 16.04 -16.04
CA LEU A 52 -65.78 17.46 -15.64
C LEU A 52 -65.66 17.63 -14.06
N PRO A 53 -66.04 18.72 -13.34
CA PRO A 53 -65.06 19.45 -12.50
C PRO A 53 -65.40 19.67 -10.99
N ALA A 54 -64.61 20.56 -10.36
CA ALA A 54 -64.49 20.91 -8.94
C ALA A 54 -65.72 21.53 -8.22
N SER A 55 -65.70 21.43 -6.87
CA SER A 55 -66.34 22.41 -5.96
C SER A 55 -65.60 22.56 -4.61
N ARG A 56 -65.78 23.72 -3.98
CA ARG A 56 -65.07 24.27 -2.81
C ARG A 56 -65.41 23.57 -1.48
N CYS A 57 -64.49 23.56 -0.50
CA CYS A 57 -64.58 24.42 0.71
C CYS A 57 -63.42 24.20 1.72
N LYS A 58 -63.20 25.20 2.58
CA LYS A 58 -62.30 25.18 3.76
C LYS A 58 -63.09 24.76 5.02
N GLU A 59 -62.36 24.54 6.12
CA GLU A 59 -62.86 24.40 7.52
C GLU A 59 -63.65 23.10 7.80
N SER A 60 -63.60 22.48 8.98
CA SER A 60 -62.80 22.71 10.21
C SER A 60 -62.65 21.38 10.99
N SER A 61 -62.20 21.44 12.25
CA SER A 61 -61.83 20.30 13.11
C SER A 61 -62.97 19.47 13.70
N ALA A 62 -62.65 18.21 14.03
CA ALA A 62 -63.08 17.39 15.19
C ALA A 62 -63.97 16.13 14.95
N LEU A 63 -63.40 15.00 15.39
CA LEU A 63 -63.99 13.82 16.05
C LEU A 63 -65.11 12.96 15.41
N LEU A 64 -64.79 11.65 15.35
CA LEU A 64 -65.64 10.46 15.52
C LEU A 64 -66.76 10.17 14.49
N GLY A 65 -66.59 9.08 13.74
CA GLY A 65 -67.71 8.40 13.05
C GLY A 65 -67.30 7.54 11.84
N TRP A 66 -67.01 6.24 12.05
CA TRP A 66 -67.02 5.27 10.95
C TRP A 66 -68.48 4.95 10.55
N PRO A 67 -68.75 4.72 9.25
CA PRO A 67 -69.44 3.49 8.91
C PRO A 67 -68.81 2.69 7.75
N ARG A 68 -68.97 1.37 7.89
CA ARG A 68 -68.46 0.28 7.05
C ARG A 68 -68.79 0.41 5.56
N CYS A 69 -67.84 0.01 4.70
CA CYS A 69 -68.13 -0.39 3.32
C CYS A 69 -67.70 -1.85 3.07
N HIS A 70 -68.60 -2.81 3.29
CA HIS A 70 -68.31 -4.25 3.22
C HIS A 70 -67.82 -4.75 1.84
N ARG A 71 -68.13 -4.04 0.75
CA ARG A 71 -67.81 -4.50 -0.62
C ARG A 71 -66.31 -4.39 -0.97
N CYS A 72 -65.55 -3.52 -0.32
CA CYS A 72 -64.09 -3.46 -0.48
C CYS A 72 -63.39 -4.60 0.26
N ALA A 73 -63.85 -4.94 1.48
CA ALA A 73 -63.28 -6.03 2.28
C ALA A 73 -63.39 -7.39 1.57
N VAL A 74 -64.53 -7.68 0.93
CA VAL A 74 -64.71 -8.94 0.19
C VAL A 74 -63.83 -9.01 -1.05
N ARG A 75 -63.68 -7.91 -1.81
CA ARG A 75 -62.72 -7.88 -2.94
C ARG A 75 -61.27 -8.01 -2.49
N LEU A 76 -60.89 -7.39 -1.38
CA LEU A 76 -59.54 -7.49 -0.81
C LEU A 76 -59.26 -8.91 -0.28
N LEU A 77 -60.25 -9.55 0.36
CA LEU A 77 -60.15 -10.96 0.81
C LEU A 77 -60.09 -11.95 -0.35
N ILE A 78 -60.82 -11.71 -1.44
CA ILE A 78 -60.72 -12.55 -2.66
C ILE A 78 -59.38 -12.35 -3.35
N LEU A 79 -58.85 -11.12 -3.44
CA LEU A 79 -57.49 -10.86 -3.93
C LEU A 79 -56.42 -11.50 -3.03
N LEU A 80 -56.54 -11.41 -1.70
CA LEU A 80 -55.65 -12.12 -0.78
C LEU A 80 -55.77 -13.63 -0.95
N ALA A 81 -56.98 -14.18 -1.09
CA ALA A 81 -57.18 -15.62 -1.28
C ALA A 81 -56.63 -16.11 -2.63
N MET A 82 -56.72 -15.31 -3.70
CA MET A 82 -56.11 -15.62 -5.00
C MET A 82 -54.57 -15.50 -4.96
N LEU A 83 -54.02 -14.52 -4.24
CA LEU A 83 -52.58 -14.42 -3.98
C LEU A 83 -52.05 -15.56 -3.09
N LEU A 84 -52.83 -16.01 -2.10
CA LEU A 84 -52.45 -17.11 -1.20
C LEU A 84 -52.61 -18.50 -1.86
N SER A 85 -53.56 -18.67 -2.78
CA SER A 85 -53.73 -19.94 -3.53
C SER A 85 -52.77 -20.07 -4.71
N GLY A 86 -52.41 -18.97 -5.36
CA GLY A 86 -51.44 -18.93 -6.46
C GLY A 86 -49.96 -19.11 -6.05
N LEU A 87 -49.63 -19.06 -4.76
CA LEU A 87 -48.26 -19.17 -4.24
C LEU A 87 -47.93 -20.52 -3.57
N SER A 88 -48.81 -21.51 -3.71
CA SER A 88 -48.60 -22.88 -3.18
C SER A 88 -47.68 -23.76 -4.04
N GLN A 89 -47.28 -23.31 -5.23
CA GLN A 89 -46.35 -24.03 -6.11
C GLN A 89 -44.98 -23.35 -6.14
N GLY A 90 -43.99 -23.94 -5.46
CA GLY A 90 -42.57 -23.67 -5.72
C GLY A 90 -41.64 -23.60 -4.52
N TRP A 91 -42.13 -23.52 -3.28
CA TRP A 91 -41.28 -23.19 -2.13
C TRP A 91 -41.44 -24.19 -0.96
N ALA A 92 -40.32 -24.77 -0.54
CA ALA A 92 -40.16 -25.72 0.56
C ALA A 92 -40.86 -27.10 0.43
N GLN A 93 -40.51 -27.87 -0.61
CA GLN A 93 -40.29 -29.31 -0.40
C GLN A 93 -38.79 -29.59 -0.40
N ALA A 94 -38.29 -30.12 0.72
CA ALA A 94 -36.90 -30.50 0.85
C ALA A 94 -36.62 -31.79 0.06
N PRO A 95 -35.52 -31.89 -0.71
CA PRO A 95 -34.99 -33.20 -1.05
C PRO A 95 -34.55 -33.87 0.25
N THR A 96 -35.13 -35.04 0.54
CA THR A 96 -34.78 -35.87 1.70
C THR A 96 -33.36 -36.41 1.55
N ALA A 97 -32.39 -35.67 2.09
CA ALA A 97 -31.00 -36.07 2.22
C ALA A 97 -30.44 -35.62 3.59
N GLY A 98 -30.92 -36.24 4.66
CA GLY A 98 -30.21 -36.20 5.94
C GLY A 98 -28.84 -36.86 5.77
N GLY A 99 -27.78 -36.27 6.31
CA GLY A 99 -26.44 -36.82 6.08
C GLY A 99 -25.27 -36.00 6.60
N SER A 100 -24.31 -36.75 7.14
CA SER A 100 -22.91 -36.34 7.27
C SER A 100 -22.37 -35.84 5.92
N TRP A 101 -21.58 -34.78 5.94
CA TRP A 101 -20.88 -34.27 4.77
C TRP A 101 -19.50 -34.94 4.63
N ARG A 102 -19.46 -36.05 3.88
CA ARG A 102 -18.24 -36.82 3.58
C ARG A 102 -17.90 -36.74 2.07
N PRO A 103 -17.50 -35.57 1.54
CA PRO A 103 -17.09 -35.43 0.14
C PRO A 103 -15.86 -36.28 -0.19
N VAL A 104 -15.73 -36.70 -1.45
CA VAL A 104 -14.60 -37.52 -1.92
C VAL A 104 -13.28 -36.77 -1.71
N GLY A 105 -12.30 -37.45 -1.10
CA GLY A 105 -11.01 -36.88 -0.74
C GLY A 105 -10.96 -36.17 0.62
N ALA A 106 -12.06 -36.19 1.41
CA ALA A 106 -12.07 -35.62 2.75
C ALA A 106 -11.07 -36.32 3.70
N ASN A 107 -10.19 -35.56 4.34
CA ASN A 107 -9.34 -36.02 5.43
C ASN A 107 -10.12 -35.98 6.75
N LEU A 108 -10.39 -37.16 7.32
CA LEU A 108 -11.11 -37.33 8.58
C LEU A 108 -10.17 -37.42 9.80
N GLY A 109 -8.87 -37.13 9.66
CA GLY A 109 -7.95 -36.97 10.77
C GLY A 109 -8.27 -35.76 11.66
N TYR A 110 -7.76 -35.76 12.88
CA TYR A 110 -7.76 -34.60 13.78
C TYR A 110 -6.31 -34.31 14.23
N PRO A 111 -5.91 -33.04 14.44
CA PRO A 111 -6.67 -31.83 14.16
C PRO A 111 -6.79 -31.58 12.64
N ARG A 112 -7.81 -30.85 12.21
CA ARG A 112 -8.02 -30.47 10.81
C ARG A 112 -8.42 -28.99 10.61
N THR A 113 -8.51 -28.18 11.67
CA THR A 113 -8.81 -26.75 11.57
C THR A 113 -7.55 -25.91 11.29
N LEU A 114 -6.86 -25.46 12.34
CA LEU A 114 -5.73 -24.52 12.22
C LEU A 114 -4.45 -25.17 11.67
N LEU A 115 -4.30 -26.48 11.84
CA LEU A 115 -3.18 -27.27 11.35
C LEU A 115 -3.61 -28.74 11.19
N LYS A 116 -2.81 -29.51 10.46
CA LYS A 116 -2.89 -30.99 10.45
C LYS A 116 -1.93 -31.59 11.46
N ALA A 117 -2.10 -32.86 11.80
CA ALA A 117 -1.25 -33.59 12.74
C ALA A 117 0.24 -33.55 12.34
N GLU A 118 0.55 -33.74 11.06
CA GLU A 118 1.92 -33.72 10.52
C GLU A 118 2.63 -32.35 10.65
N ALA A 119 1.87 -31.26 10.73
CA ALA A 119 2.43 -29.90 10.88
C ALA A 119 2.80 -29.56 12.33
N LEU A 120 2.33 -30.33 13.33
CA LEU A 120 2.47 -30.01 14.76
C LEU A 120 3.94 -29.89 15.20
N ALA A 121 4.82 -30.75 14.70
CA ALA A 121 6.25 -30.70 15.00
C ALA A 121 6.90 -29.40 14.48
N GLY A 122 6.56 -28.98 13.26
CA GLY A 122 7.02 -27.72 12.68
C GLY A 122 6.49 -26.50 13.44
N VAL A 123 5.20 -26.50 13.81
CA VAL A 123 4.61 -25.44 14.63
C VAL A 123 5.36 -25.31 15.96
N ARG A 124 5.56 -26.41 16.71
CA ARG A 124 6.33 -26.42 17.97
C ARG A 124 7.74 -25.86 17.79
N ALA A 125 8.46 -26.29 16.75
CA ALA A 125 9.82 -25.83 16.46
C ALA A 125 9.90 -24.31 16.23
N THR A 126 8.85 -23.68 15.72
CA THR A 126 8.81 -22.22 15.49
C THR A 126 8.47 -21.38 16.71
N LEU A 127 7.99 -21.97 17.82
CA LEU A 127 7.60 -21.22 19.03
C LEU A 127 8.79 -20.66 19.81
N THR A 128 10.01 -21.11 19.55
CA THR A 128 11.24 -20.62 20.18
C THR A 128 11.75 -19.30 19.60
N ALA A 129 11.20 -18.83 18.46
CA ALA A 129 11.52 -17.52 17.91
C ALA A 129 10.98 -16.42 18.85
N PRO A 130 11.77 -15.40 19.25
CA PRO A 130 11.39 -14.45 20.32
C PRO A 130 10.00 -13.82 20.19
N ASP A 131 9.64 -13.30 19.01
CA ASP A 131 8.33 -12.67 18.76
C ASP A 131 7.18 -13.68 18.93
N ARG A 132 7.40 -14.93 18.53
CA ARG A 132 6.42 -16.02 18.60
C ARG A 132 6.29 -16.55 20.03
N LEU A 133 7.40 -16.62 20.76
CA LEU A 133 7.43 -16.94 22.17
C LEU A 133 6.70 -15.87 23.00
N ALA A 134 6.88 -14.58 22.68
CA ALA A 134 6.15 -13.48 23.33
C ALA A 134 4.63 -13.58 23.12
N ILE A 135 4.18 -13.85 21.88
CA ILE A 135 2.76 -14.08 21.58
C ILE A 135 2.23 -15.33 22.29
N TYR A 136 3.00 -16.42 22.31
CA TYR A 136 2.61 -17.66 22.98
C TYR A 136 2.55 -17.52 24.50
N ARG A 137 3.50 -16.80 25.11
CA ARG A 137 3.47 -16.42 26.53
C ARG A 137 2.22 -15.64 26.89
N SER A 138 1.86 -14.62 26.11
CA SER A 138 0.62 -13.88 26.35
C SER A 138 -0.62 -14.77 26.27
N LEU A 139 -0.66 -15.71 25.31
CA LEU A 139 -1.76 -16.67 25.19
C LEU A 139 -1.80 -17.62 26.41
N TRP A 140 -0.64 -18.11 26.85
CA TRP A 140 -0.48 -18.97 28.03
C TRP A 140 -0.91 -18.27 29.33
N THR A 141 -0.55 -17.01 29.53
CA THR A 141 -0.97 -16.20 30.68
C THR A 141 -2.48 -16.10 30.78
N ASP A 142 -3.17 -15.88 29.66
CA ASP A 142 -4.64 -15.73 29.67
C ASP A 142 -5.35 -17.04 30.05
N VAL A 143 -4.84 -18.19 29.60
CA VAL A 143 -5.46 -19.51 29.89
C VAL A 143 -5.09 -20.08 31.27
N GLN A 144 -4.17 -19.45 32.02
CA GLN A 144 -3.98 -19.73 33.44
C GLN A 144 -5.09 -19.12 34.31
N SER A 145 -5.75 -18.06 33.83
CA SER A 145 -6.89 -17.46 34.51
C SER A 145 -8.17 -18.27 34.28
N ALA A 146 -9.09 -18.27 35.25
CA ALA A 146 -10.39 -18.93 35.07
C ALA A 146 -11.23 -18.18 34.01
N PRO A 147 -11.90 -18.89 33.09
CA PRO A 147 -12.76 -18.26 32.09
C PRO A 147 -13.96 -17.57 32.75
N THR A 148 -14.44 -16.48 32.15
CA THR A 148 -15.61 -15.76 32.68
C THR A 148 -16.86 -16.64 32.76
N ALA A 149 -17.62 -16.46 33.85
CA ALA A 149 -18.93 -17.10 34.02
C ALA A 149 -20.02 -16.47 33.14
N ASP A 150 -19.81 -15.27 32.59
CA ASP A 150 -20.78 -14.60 31.72
C ASP A 150 -20.93 -15.35 30.39
N ASN A 151 -22.07 -16.02 30.25
CA ASN A 151 -22.51 -16.75 29.07
C ASN A 151 -23.77 -16.11 28.45
N ALA A 152 -24.12 -14.90 28.90
CA ALA A 152 -25.30 -14.16 28.50
C ALA A 152 -24.94 -13.02 27.53
N SER A 153 -23.92 -12.20 27.85
CA SER A 153 -23.53 -11.09 26.98
C SER A 153 -22.68 -11.53 25.78
N SER A 154 -22.72 -10.77 24.69
CA SER A 154 -21.90 -10.98 23.51
C SER A 154 -20.39 -10.94 23.79
N ALA A 155 -19.95 -10.10 24.75
CA ALA A 155 -18.55 -10.05 25.18
C ALA A 155 -18.17 -11.30 26.00
N GLY A 156 -18.97 -11.69 26.98
CA GLY A 156 -18.71 -12.84 27.84
C GLY A 156 -18.66 -14.16 27.06
N ARG A 157 -19.65 -14.39 26.17
CA ARG A 157 -19.67 -15.58 25.31
C ARG A 157 -18.46 -15.68 24.38
N ARG A 158 -18.05 -14.57 23.74
CA ARG A 158 -16.82 -14.50 22.92
C ARG A 158 -15.55 -14.75 23.75
N ALA A 159 -15.46 -14.22 24.96
CA ALA A 159 -14.32 -14.44 25.85
C ALA A 159 -14.20 -15.92 26.24
N ARG A 160 -15.32 -16.59 26.57
CA ARG A 160 -15.36 -18.04 26.85
C ARG A 160 -14.90 -18.88 25.65
N ALA A 161 -15.38 -18.57 24.44
CA ALA A 161 -14.96 -19.27 23.22
C ALA A 161 -13.48 -19.05 22.90
N THR A 162 -12.99 -17.81 23.04
CA THR A 162 -11.57 -17.45 22.88
C THR A 162 -10.68 -18.22 23.85
N TRP A 163 -11.07 -18.28 25.12
CA TRP A 163 -10.37 -19.06 26.15
C TRP A 163 -10.32 -20.54 25.78
N ALA A 164 -11.46 -21.14 25.41
CA ALA A 164 -11.55 -22.54 25.01
C ALA A 164 -10.63 -22.89 23.83
N LYS A 165 -10.61 -22.06 22.79
CA LYS A 165 -9.71 -22.18 21.63
C LYS A 165 -8.24 -22.14 22.05
N ASN A 166 -7.87 -21.14 22.85
CA ASN A 166 -6.48 -20.94 23.28
C ASN A 166 -5.99 -22.06 24.22
N ALA A 167 -6.85 -22.52 25.13
CA ALA A 167 -6.55 -23.64 26.04
C ALA A 167 -6.38 -24.96 25.27
N ALA A 168 -7.28 -25.25 24.32
CA ALA A 168 -7.16 -26.43 23.46
C ALA A 168 -5.88 -26.40 22.58
N PHE A 169 -5.45 -25.22 22.13
CA PHE A 169 -4.20 -25.05 21.40
C PHE A 169 -2.97 -25.36 22.26
N VAL A 170 -2.94 -24.90 23.51
CA VAL A 170 -1.87 -25.23 24.48
C VAL A 170 -1.86 -26.75 24.77
N VAL A 171 -3.03 -27.36 24.96
CA VAL A 171 -3.15 -28.83 25.16
C VAL A 171 -2.60 -29.61 23.96
N LEU A 172 -2.89 -29.19 22.72
CA LEU A 172 -2.34 -29.82 21.52
C LEU A 172 -0.81 -29.61 21.40
N LEU A 173 -0.33 -28.42 21.72
CA LEU A 173 1.11 -28.14 21.76
C LEU A 173 1.82 -28.94 22.84
N SER A 174 1.16 -29.31 23.94
CA SER A 174 1.73 -30.07 25.06
C SER A 174 3.02 -29.44 25.64
N GLN A 175 3.15 -28.13 25.50
CA GLN A 175 4.30 -27.32 25.90
C GLN A 175 3.83 -26.04 26.58
N GLN A 176 4.58 -25.55 27.57
CA GLN A 176 4.36 -24.26 28.22
C GLN A 176 5.64 -23.40 28.19
N PRO A 177 5.54 -22.07 28.24
CA PRO A 177 6.67 -21.22 28.57
C PRO A 177 7.22 -21.55 29.96
N ASN A 178 8.55 -21.60 30.08
CA ASN A 178 9.21 -21.78 31.36
C ASN A 178 9.60 -20.42 31.98
N GLY A 179 10.32 -20.43 33.11
CA GLY A 179 10.78 -19.22 33.81
C GLY A 179 11.88 -18.41 33.10
N SER A 180 12.28 -18.79 31.88
CA SER A 180 13.28 -18.10 31.04
C SER A 180 12.78 -18.02 29.59
N ASP A 181 13.65 -17.68 28.62
CA ASP A 181 13.30 -17.61 27.18
C ASP A 181 13.18 -18.98 26.49
N GLY A 182 12.59 -19.95 27.19
CA GLY A 182 12.39 -21.32 26.70
C GLY A 182 10.96 -21.85 26.81
N LEU A 183 10.83 -23.11 26.42
CA LEU A 183 9.62 -23.92 26.52
C LEU A 183 9.95 -25.21 27.28
N GLU A 184 8.98 -25.73 28.02
CA GLU A 184 9.04 -27.03 28.70
C GLU A 184 7.75 -27.82 28.46
N GLY A 185 7.71 -29.09 28.89
CA GLY A 185 6.54 -29.95 28.73
C GLY A 185 5.38 -29.53 29.63
N LEU A 186 4.15 -29.57 29.11
CA LEU A 186 2.93 -29.37 29.90
C LEU A 186 2.71 -30.56 30.85
N SER A 187 2.56 -30.33 32.15
CA SER A 187 2.32 -31.43 33.11
C SER A 187 0.90 -32.02 32.96
N GLU A 188 0.71 -33.30 33.32
CA GLU A 188 -0.61 -33.94 33.21
C GLU A 188 -1.67 -33.28 34.08
N ALA A 189 -1.30 -32.72 35.24
CA ALA A 189 -2.21 -31.96 36.09
C ALA A 189 -2.73 -30.69 35.37
N GLN A 190 -1.84 -29.93 34.72
CA GLN A 190 -2.22 -28.75 33.95
C GLN A 190 -3.02 -29.13 32.69
N ARG A 191 -2.60 -30.19 31.98
CA ARG A 191 -3.32 -30.75 30.84
C ARG A 191 -4.76 -31.11 31.23
N SER A 192 -4.94 -31.85 32.33
CA SER A 192 -6.24 -32.27 32.84
C SER A 192 -7.14 -31.08 33.22
N ILE A 193 -6.60 -30.04 33.87
CA ILE A 193 -7.34 -28.80 34.19
C ILE A 193 -7.80 -28.08 32.91
N LEU A 194 -6.91 -27.90 31.93
CA LEU A 194 -7.24 -27.23 30.66
C LEU A 194 -8.27 -28.03 29.86
N VAL A 195 -8.11 -29.35 29.74
CA VAL A 195 -9.05 -30.26 29.06
C VAL A 195 -10.43 -30.21 29.72
N SER A 196 -10.50 -30.41 31.04
CA SER A 196 -11.78 -30.45 31.77
C SER A 196 -12.51 -29.11 31.75
N THR A 197 -11.78 -27.99 31.89
CA THR A 197 -12.35 -26.65 31.77
C THR A 197 -12.83 -26.36 30.36
N THR A 198 -12.04 -26.66 29.33
CA THR A 198 -12.43 -26.46 27.92
C THR A 198 -13.66 -27.30 27.56
N ARG A 199 -13.72 -28.55 28.01
CA ARG A 199 -14.88 -29.44 27.83
C ARG A 199 -16.13 -28.87 28.51
N SER A 200 -16.01 -28.41 29.75
CA SER A 200 -17.12 -27.76 30.48
C SER A 200 -17.62 -26.50 29.79
N LEU A 201 -16.74 -25.67 29.21
CA LEU A 201 -17.14 -24.52 28.40
C LEU A 201 -17.92 -24.93 27.15
N LEU A 202 -17.49 -25.97 26.44
CA LEU A 202 -18.16 -26.51 25.26
C LEU A 202 -19.53 -27.13 25.58
N GLU A 203 -19.66 -27.86 26.69
CA GLU A 203 -20.91 -28.49 27.12
C GLU A 203 -21.93 -27.45 27.62
N ASN A 204 -21.43 -26.37 28.22
CA ASN A 204 -22.23 -25.25 28.75
C ASN A 204 -22.24 -24.02 27.82
N LEU A 205 -21.88 -24.16 26.53
CA LEU A 205 -22.03 -23.04 25.59
C LEU A 205 -23.51 -22.68 25.42
N ASN A 206 -23.78 -21.41 25.12
CA ASN A 206 -25.11 -20.93 24.77
C ASN A 206 -25.31 -21.11 23.25
N PRO A 207 -26.21 -22.00 22.78
CA PRO A 207 -26.39 -22.27 21.35
C PRO A 207 -27.47 -21.38 20.69
N ALA A 208 -28.11 -20.47 21.42
CA ALA A 208 -29.21 -19.67 20.89
C ALA A 208 -28.72 -18.68 19.82
N VAL A 209 -29.47 -18.47 18.74
CA VAL A 209 -29.16 -17.42 17.76
C VAL A 209 -30.38 -16.53 17.64
N GLU A 210 -30.13 -15.23 17.73
CA GLU A 210 -31.12 -14.17 17.64
C GLU A 210 -31.83 -14.26 16.28
N ALA A 211 -33.17 -14.13 16.24
CA ALA A 211 -33.91 -14.25 14.99
C ALA A 211 -33.52 -13.16 13.98
N PHE A 212 -33.52 -13.44 12.67
CA PHE A 212 -33.11 -12.45 11.66
C PHE A 212 -34.05 -11.24 11.58
N ALA A 213 -35.36 -11.48 11.69
CA ALA A 213 -36.39 -10.47 11.57
C ALA A 213 -37.57 -10.78 12.49
N THR A 214 -38.30 -9.74 12.90
CA THR A 214 -39.47 -9.84 13.79
C THR A 214 -40.61 -8.97 13.27
N TRP A 215 -41.81 -9.14 13.81
CA TRP A 215 -42.98 -8.31 13.45
C TRP A 215 -42.80 -6.80 13.74
N THR A 216 -41.81 -6.42 14.54
CA THR A 216 -41.46 -5.01 14.82
C THR A 216 -40.35 -4.46 13.92
N GLY A 217 -39.81 -5.25 13.00
CA GLY A 217 -38.80 -4.83 12.01
C GLY A 217 -37.63 -5.81 11.80
N THR A 218 -36.77 -5.48 10.85
CA THR A 218 -35.58 -6.26 10.45
C THR A 218 -34.31 -5.82 11.19
N THR A 219 -34.27 -5.98 12.52
CA THR A 219 -33.00 -5.82 13.29
C THR A 219 -33.00 -6.64 14.59
N PRO A 220 -32.45 -7.87 14.53
CA PRO A 220 -31.57 -8.35 15.61
C PRO A 220 -30.25 -9.00 15.15
N TYR A 221 -29.92 -9.00 13.85
CA TYR A 221 -28.70 -9.65 13.33
C TYR A 221 -27.38 -8.89 13.61
N THR A 222 -27.45 -7.76 14.32
CA THR A 222 -26.30 -6.88 14.63
C THR A 222 -25.20 -7.53 15.47
N GLU A 223 -25.46 -8.69 16.07
CA GLU A 223 -24.50 -9.49 16.85
C GLU A 223 -24.07 -10.78 16.14
N TRP A 224 -24.58 -11.08 14.93
CA TRP A 224 -24.36 -12.37 14.28
C TRP A 224 -22.92 -12.62 13.86
N GLN A 225 -22.16 -11.57 13.53
CA GLN A 225 -20.71 -11.67 13.29
C GLN A 225 -19.97 -12.17 14.54
N TRP A 226 -20.46 -11.81 15.73
CA TRP A 226 -19.93 -12.27 17.02
C TRP A 226 -20.38 -13.69 17.35
N ARG A 227 -21.65 -14.05 17.12
CA ARG A 227 -22.11 -15.45 17.18
C ARG A 227 -21.31 -16.35 16.24
N SER A 228 -21.00 -15.85 15.04
CA SER A 228 -20.21 -16.57 14.03
C SER A 228 -18.77 -16.81 14.48
N LYS A 229 -18.10 -15.80 15.06
CA LYS A 229 -16.75 -15.98 15.62
C LYS A 229 -16.74 -16.90 16.84
N GLU A 230 -17.72 -16.79 17.71
CA GLU A 230 -17.90 -17.66 18.88
C GLU A 230 -18.05 -19.13 18.48
N LEU A 231 -18.88 -19.42 17.47
CA LEU A 231 -19.03 -20.76 16.91
C LEU A 231 -17.72 -21.28 16.32
N ILE A 232 -17.00 -20.46 15.53
CA ILE A 232 -15.69 -20.83 14.97
C ILE A 232 -14.68 -21.19 16.07
N ASP A 233 -14.57 -20.37 17.12
CA ASP A 233 -13.59 -20.57 18.19
C ASP A 233 -13.89 -21.85 19.00
N TYR A 234 -15.16 -22.16 19.30
CA TYR A 234 -15.54 -23.43 19.95
C TYR A 234 -15.35 -24.65 19.03
N LEU A 235 -15.62 -24.54 17.73
CA LEU A 235 -15.38 -25.62 16.78
C LEU A 235 -13.89 -25.94 16.66
N VAL A 236 -13.04 -24.91 16.63
CA VAL A 236 -11.58 -25.05 16.71
C VAL A 236 -11.17 -25.69 18.04
N ALA A 237 -11.73 -25.26 19.18
CA ALA A 237 -11.42 -25.87 20.48
C ALA A 237 -11.71 -27.39 20.50
N TYR A 238 -12.87 -27.82 19.97
CA TYR A 238 -13.23 -29.23 19.85
C TYR A 238 -12.25 -29.99 18.93
N ASP A 239 -11.94 -29.45 17.76
CA ASP A 239 -11.01 -30.05 16.80
C ASP A 239 -9.59 -30.25 17.37
N LEU A 240 -9.07 -29.22 18.07
CA LEU A 240 -7.75 -29.26 18.68
C LEU A 240 -7.70 -30.25 19.85
N LEU A 241 -8.76 -30.38 20.67
CA LEU A 241 -8.84 -31.41 21.71
C LEU A 241 -8.87 -32.82 21.11
N ARG A 242 -9.67 -33.06 20.06
CA ARG A 242 -9.66 -34.34 19.32
C ARG A 242 -8.28 -34.66 18.76
N GLY A 243 -7.57 -33.63 18.25
CA GLY A 243 -6.19 -33.74 17.79
C GLY A 243 -5.16 -34.01 18.90
N ALA A 244 -5.46 -33.58 20.13
CA ALA A 244 -4.65 -33.83 21.33
C ALA A 244 -4.98 -35.17 22.04
N GLY A 245 -5.71 -36.06 21.36
CA GLY A 245 -6.01 -37.42 21.82
C GLY A 245 -7.30 -37.57 22.63
N GLU A 246 -8.06 -36.51 22.88
CA GLU A 246 -9.36 -36.63 23.57
C GLU A 246 -10.34 -37.45 22.72
N SER A 247 -10.93 -38.49 23.31
CA SER A 247 -11.80 -39.43 22.59
C SER A 247 -13.10 -38.79 22.08
N ALA A 248 -13.72 -39.39 21.05
CA ALA A 248 -15.03 -38.94 20.58
C ALA A 248 -16.12 -39.11 21.66
N ALA A 249 -16.04 -40.16 22.47
CA ALA A 249 -16.96 -40.41 23.58
C ALA A 249 -16.85 -39.34 24.67
N SER A 250 -15.63 -38.97 25.07
CA SER A 250 -15.39 -37.95 26.10
C SER A 250 -15.74 -36.52 25.67
N LEU A 251 -16.01 -36.29 24.38
CA LEU A 251 -16.45 -34.99 23.84
C LEU A 251 -17.84 -35.05 23.18
N GLN A 252 -18.62 -36.13 23.39
CA GLN A 252 -19.92 -36.33 22.72
C GLN A 252 -20.93 -35.22 23.08
N ALA A 253 -20.99 -34.81 24.36
CA ALA A 253 -21.88 -33.73 24.79
C ALA A 253 -21.47 -32.37 24.18
N SER A 254 -20.17 -32.08 24.11
CA SER A 254 -19.61 -30.92 23.40
C SER A 254 -20.01 -30.90 21.92
N GLN A 255 -19.89 -32.04 21.24
CA GLN A 255 -20.25 -32.20 19.82
C GLN A 255 -21.73 -31.90 19.56
N LEU A 256 -22.63 -32.43 20.39
CA LEU A 256 -24.08 -32.20 20.29
C LEU A 256 -24.43 -30.71 20.49
N LYS A 257 -23.78 -30.04 21.45
CA LYS A 257 -23.98 -28.59 21.69
C LYS A 257 -23.54 -27.73 20.51
N LEU A 258 -22.37 -28.05 19.93
CA LEU A 258 -21.88 -27.40 18.70
C LEU A 258 -22.82 -27.63 17.51
N GLN A 259 -23.35 -28.85 17.35
CA GLN A 259 -24.30 -29.19 16.30
C GLN A 259 -25.62 -28.41 16.42
N VAL A 260 -26.15 -28.24 17.64
CA VAL A 260 -27.33 -27.41 17.90
C VAL A 260 -27.05 -25.93 17.62
N PHE A 261 -25.88 -25.40 18.01
CA PHE A 261 -25.52 -24.01 17.73
C PHE A 261 -25.39 -23.74 16.22
N ALA A 262 -24.65 -24.57 15.48
CA ALA A 262 -24.55 -24.47 14.03
C ALA A 262 -25.92 -24.61 13.34
N GLY A 263 -26.77 -25.52 13.81
CA GLY A 263 -28.14 -25.68 13.30
C GLY A 263 -29.06 -24.50 13.59
N ASN A 264 -28.92 -23.85 14.75
CA ASN A 264 -29.65 -22.62 15.07
C ASN A 264 -29.18 -21.46 14.18
N LEU A 265 -27.87 -21.30 13.96
CA LEU A 265 -27.34 -20.28 13.05
C LEU A 265 -27.84 -20.49 11.62
N TYR A 266 -27.78 -21.73 11.12
CA TYR A 266 -28.33 -22.11 9.83
C TYR A 266 -29.82 -21.77 9.74
N ARG A 267 -30.62 -22.22 10.71
CA ARG A 267 -32.07 -21.98 10.76
C ARG A 267 -32.38 -20.50 10.67
N GLN A 268 -31.78 -19.66 11.52
CA GLN A 268 -32.07 -18.22 11.51
C GLN A 268 -31.61 -17.54 10.22
N SER A 269 -30.46 -17.94 9.65
CA SER A 269 -29.95 -17.36 8.40
C SER A 269 -30.76 -17.74 7.15
N THR A 270 -31.57 -18.81 7.22
CA THR A 270 -32.35 -19.34 6.10
C THR A 270 -33.86 -19.23 6.25
N THR A 271 -34.37 -19.02 7.47
CA THR A 271 -35.81 -18.86 7.73
C THR A 271 -36.29 -17.50 7.19
N PRO A 272 -37.30 -17.47 6.31
CA PRO A 272 -37.89 -16.23 5.83
C PRO A 272 -38.82 -15.61 6.87
N LEU A 273 -38.84 -14.28 6.92
CA LEU A 273 -40.00 -13.53 7.40
C LEU A 273 -40.67 -12.89 6.18
N LEU A 274 -41.91 -13.31 5.88
CA LEU A 274 -42.58 -13.04 4.61
C LEU A 274 -41.70 -13.50 3.43
N TRP A 275 -41.19 -12.58 2.60
CA TRP A 275 -40.30 -12.86 1.47
C TRP A 275 -38.82 -12.49 1.74
N VAL A 276 -38.48 -12.09 2.96
CA VAL A 276 -37.15 -11.56 3.34
C VAL A 276 -36.35 -12.63 4.08
N THR A 277 -35.11 -12.89 3.63
CA THR A 277 -34.15 -13.80 4.29
C THR A 277 -32.79 -13.11 4.44
N PHE A 278 -31.99 -13.49 5.44
CA PHE A 278 -30.65 -12.91 5.66
C PHE A 278 -29.79 -13.01 4.40
N PHE A 279 -29.65 -14.22 3.85
CA PHE A 279 -28.87 -14.46 2.63
C PHE A 279 -29.50 -13.85 1.37
N GLY A 280 -30.82 -13.66 1.34
CA GLY A 280 -31.53 -12.97 0.25
C GLY A 280 -31.27 -11.47 0.23
N THR A 281 -31.14 -10.83 1.39
CA THR A 281 -31.09 -9.36 1.52
C THR A 281 -29.67 -8.83 1.77
N ILE A 282 -28.86 -9.48 2.61
CA ILE A 282 -27.53 -8.99 2.98
C ILE A 282 -26.49 -9.53 1.99
N LYS A 283 -25.55 -8.67 1.56
CA LYS A 283 -24.53 -8.94 0.51
C LYS A 283 -23.17 -8.36 0.86
N ASN A 284 -22.76 -8.46 2.13
CA ASN A 284 -21.57 -7.81 2.65
C ASN A 284 -20.78 -8.70 3.63
N ASN A 285 -19.83 -8.10 4.35
CA ASN A 285 -19.01 -8.77 5.35
C ASN A 285 -19.79 -9.69 6.33
N HIS A 286 -20.98 -9.30 6.81
CA HIS A 286 -21.79 -10.13 7.72
C HIS A 286 -22.18 -11.48 7.10
N THR A 287 -22.54 -11.48 5.82
CA THR A 287 -22.88 -12.70 5.07
C THR A 287 -21.66 -13.61 4.97
N LEU A 288 -20.48 -13.06 4.67
CA LEU A 288 -19.23 -13.81 4.58
C LEU A 288 -18.87 -14.44 5.94
N MET A 289 -18.94 -13.66 7.02
CA MET A 289 -18.63 -14.12 8.38
C MET A 289 -19.56 -15.23 8.88
N THR A 290 -20.86 -15.13 8.59
CA THR A 290 -21.87 -16.17 8.92
C THR A 290 -21.67 -17.43 8.08
N SER A 291 -21.42 -17.26 6.78
CA SER A 291 -21.18 -18.36 5.85
C SER A 291 -19.91 -19.15 6.20
N ALA A 292 -18.85 -18.46 6.63
CA ALA A 292 -17.61 -19.09 7.08
C ALA A 292 -17.79 -19.90 8.37
N ALA A 293 -18.65 -19.45 9.30
CA ALA A 293 -18.96 -20.22 10.51
C ALA A 293 -19.76 -21.50 10.21
N LEU A 294 -20.72 -21.43 9.28
CA LEU A 294 -21.44 -22.63 8.79
C LEU A 294 -20.50 -23.59 8.04
N GLY A 295 -19.61 -23.06 7.19
CA GLY A 295 -18.60 -23.86 6.52
C GLY A 295 -17.63 -24.54 7.49
N MET A 296 -17.16 -23.83 8.53
CA MET A 296 -16.33 -24.40 9.59
C MET A 296 -17.07 -25.51 10.36
N ALA A 297 -18.35 -25.29 10.68
CA ALA A 297 -19.17 -26.31 11.34
C ALA A 297 -19.29 -27.56 10.48
N ALA A 298 -19.46 -27.42 9.17
CA ALA A 298 -19.51 -28.53 8.24
C ALA A 298 -18.19 -29.31 8.17
N VAL A 299 -17.03 -28.65 8.22
CA VAL A 299 -15.71 -29.32 8.23
C VAL A 299 -15.52 -30.13 9.52
N VAL A 300 -15.71 -29.48 10.68
CA VAL A 300 -15.41 -30.07 12.00
C VAL A 300 -16.42 -31.14 12.39
N LEU A 301 -17.71 -30.92 12.12
CA LEU A 301 -18.79 -31.84 12.41
C LEU A 301 -19.21 -32.65 11.17
N SER A 302 -18.37 -32.74 10.14
CA SER A 302 -18.63 -33.43 8.86
C SER A 302 -19.23 -34.82 9.02
N GLU A 303 -18.88 -35.52 10.08
CA GLU A 303 -19.27 -36.91 10.33
C GLU A 303 -20.60 -37.06 11.10
N THR A 304 -21.19 -35.97 11.59
CA THR A 304 -22.41 -36.02 12.42
C THR A 304 -23.68 -36.16 11.58
N SER A 305 -24.73 -36.63 12.24
CA SER A 305 -26.09 -36.73 11.69
C SER A 305 -27.09 -36.25 12.75
N SER A 306 -28.28 -35.85 12.31
CA SER A 306 -29.39 -35.45 13.18
C SER A 306 -30.73 -35.77 12.50
N THR A 307 -31.80 -35.81 13.27
CA THR A 307 -33.18 -35.82 12.73
C THR A 307 -33.70 -34.41 12.46
N ASP A 308 -33.09 -33.36 13.03
CA ASP A 308 -33.39 -31.97 12.69
C ASP A 308 -32.74 -31.61 11.33
N ALA A 309 -33.56 -31.24 10.35
CA ALA A 309 -33.12 -30.85 9.01
C ALA A 309 -32.18 -29.62 9.01
N ASN A 310 -32.21 -28.79 10.07
CA ASN A 310 -31.30 -27.67 10.23
C ASN A 310 -29.91 -28.09 10.74
N GLN A 311 -29.78 -29.29 11.33
CA GLN A 311 -28.57 -29.76 12.01
C GLN A 311 -27.71 -30.70 11.14
N GLN A 312 -27.70 -30.46 9.82
CA GLN A 312 -27.04 -31.30 8.82
C GLN A 312 -25.76 -30.63 8.29
N PRO A 313 -24.57 -31.26 8.44
CA PRO A 313 -23.31 -30.72 7.91
C PRO A 313 -23.33 -30.45 6.40
N SER A 314 -24.07 -31.26 5.64
CA SER A 314 -24.24 -31.09 4.19
C SER A 314 -24.95 -29.77 3.82
N SER A 315 -26.02 -29.43 4.54
CA SER A 315 -26.75 -28.16 4.38
C SER A 315 -25.87 -26.96 4.74
N TRP A 316 -25.06 -27.07 5.80
CA TRP A 316 -24.16 -26.00 6.22
C TRP A 316 -23.02 -25.77 5.23
N ALA A 317 -22.43 -26.84 4.67
CA ALA A 317 -21.44 -26.74 3.59
C ALA A 317 -22.04 -26.09 2.34
N GLY A 318 -23.27 -26.50 2.00
CA GLY A 318 -24.07 -25.94 0.91
C GLY A 318 -24.22 -24.42 1.05
N ALA A 319 -24.83 -23.95 2.14
CA ALA A 319 -25.01 -22.52 2.40
C ALA A 319 -23.67 -21.76 2.49
N GLY A 320 -22.72 -22.28 3.27
CA GLY A 320 -21.44 -21.61 3.56
C GLY A 320 -20.64 -21.31 2.29
N LEU A 321 -20.38 -22.31 1.45
CA LEU A 321 -19.60 -22.09 0.23
C LEU A 321 -20.41 -21.42 -0.88
N TYR A 322 -21.73 -21.70 -0.99
CA TYR A 322 -22.59 -21.01 -1.96
C TYR A 322 -22.60 -19.49 -1.72
N HIS A 323 -22.79 -19.03 -0.48
CA HIS A 323 -22.90 -17.60 -0.19
C HIS A 323 -21.56 -16.87 -0.16
N ILE A 324 -20.46 -17.52 0.21
CA ILE A 324 -19.10 -16.96 0.00
C ILE A 324 -18.83 -16.76 -1.50
N ASP A 325 -19.11 -17.78 -2.33
CA ASP A 325 -18.92 -17.66 -3.78
C ASP A 325 -19.88 -16.64 -4.42
N ASN A 326 -21.10 -16.50 -3.89
CA ASN A 326 -22.06 -15.52 -4.37
C ASN A 326 -21.64 -14.09 -4.04
N VAL A 327 -21.44 -13.77 -2.76
CA VAL A 327 -21.20 -12.41 -2.27
C VAL A 327 -19.84 -11.89 -2.69
N LEU A 328 -18.81 -12.74 -2.80
CA LEU A 328 -17.52 -12.27 -3.33
C LEU A 328 -17.55 -12.11 -4.85
N TRP A 329 -18.17 -13.02 -5.62
CA TRP A 329 -17.84 -13.14 -7.05
C TRP A 329 -19.00 -13.01 -8.05
N ARG A 330 -20.26 -13.24 -7.66
CA ARG A 330 -21.38 -13.40 -8.63
C ARG A 330 -22.56 -12.46 -8.46
N ASP A 331 -22.76 -11.94 -7.25
CA ASP A 331 -23.91 -11.08 -6.99
C ASP A 331 -23.80 -9.74 -7.74
N ALA A 332 -24.94 -9.09 -7.98
CA ALA A 332 -24.94 -7.73 -8.50
C ALA A 332 -24.30 -6.77 -7.48
N GLN A 333 -24.56 -7.00 -6.19
CA GLN A 333 -23.91 -6.32 -5.06
C GLN A 333 -22.71 -7.11 -4.52
N ARG A 334 -21.91 -7.72 -5.42
CA ARG A 334 -20.70 -8.45 -5.01
C ARG A 334 -19.65 -7.52 -4.43
N GLN A 335 -18.82 -8.10 -3.57
CA GLN A 335 -17.78 -7.42 -2.80
C GLN A 335 -16.41 -7.39 -3.47
N SER A 336 -16.15 -8.25 -4.47
CA SER A 336 -14.88 -8.29 -5.20
C SER A 336 -15.07 -8.82 -6.63
N ASP A 337 -14.00 -8.98 -7.39
CA ASP A 337 -14.05 -9.54 -8.74
C ASP A 337 -13.17 -10.79 -8.89
N SER A 338 -13.69 -11.78 -9.62
CA SER A 338 -13.02 -13.06 -9.83
C SER A 338 -11.95 -13.02 -10.92
N THR A 339 -12.01 -12.03 -11.80
CA THR A 339 -11.21 -11.96 -13.03
C THR A 339 -10.00 -11.04 -12.91
N GLN A 340 -10.08 -10.01 -12.07
CA GLN A 340 -9.11 -8.92 -11.98
C GLN A 340 -8.78 -8.56 -10.51
N VAL A 341 -7.70 -7.81 -10.31
CA VAL A 341 -7.33 -7.26 -8.99
C VAL A 341 -8.10 -5.95 -8.79
N THR A 342 -9.30 -6.04 -8.21
CA THR A 342 -10.24 -4.90 -8.01
C THR A 342 -10.54 -4.59 -6.54
N GLY A 343 -9.85 -5.25 -5.61
CA GLY A 343 -10.01 -5.04 -4.17
C GLY A 343 -11.35 -5.49 -3.59
N TYR A 344 -11.73 -4.87 -2.48
CA TYR A 344 -12.96 -5.17 -1.72
C TYR A 344 -13.82 -3.92 -1.58
N ALA A 345 -15.12 -4.02 -1.84
CA ALA A 345 -15.98 -2.85 -2.06
C ALA A 345 -16.22 -1.99 -0.80
N GLU A 346 -16.27 -2.58 0.40
CA GLU A 346 -16.37 -1.83 1.67
C GLU A 346 -15.00 -1.32 2.20
N GLY A 347 -13.93 -1.42 1.40
CA GLY A 347 -12.59 -0.93 1.76
C GLY A 347 -11.70 -1.91 2.56
N PRO A 348 -10.45 -1.52 2.86
CA PRO A 348 -9.43 -2.41 3.44
C PRO A 348 -9.78 -2.99 4.82
N TYR A 349 -10.33 -2.19 5.74
CA TYR A 349 -10.69 -2.69 7.06
C TYR A 349 -11.83 -3.72 7.01
N TYR A 350 -12.89 -3.48 6.26
CA TYR A 350 -13.99 -4.44 6.13
C TYR A 350 -13.59 -5.70 5.35
N ALA A 351 -12.60 -5.62 4.47
CA ALA A 351 -11.94 -6.79 3.89
C ALA A 351 -11.23 -7.63 4.98
N LYS A 352 -10.41 -7.01 5.85
CA LYS A 352 -9.82 -7.68 7.02
C LYS A 352 -10.92 -8.30 7.87
N TYR A 353 -11.95 -7.52 8.22
CA TYR A 353 -13.05 -7.92 9.10
C TYR A 353 -13.77 -9.19 8.62
N ALA A 354 -14.15 -9.26 7.35
CA ALA A 354 -14.74 -10.46 6.75
C ALA A 354 -13.76 -11.65 6.78
N LEU A 355 -12.47 -11.39 6.49
CA LEU A 355 -11.43 -12.40 6.43
C LEU A 355 -11.01 -12.97 7.80
N LEU A 356 -11.28 -12.28 8.91
CA LEU A 356 -11.06 -12.81 10.27
C LEU A 356 -11.84 -14.11 10.54
N ASN A 357 -13.02 -14.27 9.95
CA ASN A 357 -13.78 -15.54 9.99
C ASN A 357 -13.46 -16.43 8.78
N CYS A 358 -13.26 -15.86 7.60
CA CYS A 358 -13.07 -16.64 6.37
C CYS A 358 -11.71 -17.35 6.30
N LEU A 359 -10.60 -16.71 6.73
CA LEU A 359 -9.26 -17.31 6.65
C LEU A 359 -9.10 -18.58 7.52
N PRO A 360 -9.59 -18.63 8.78
CA PRO A 360 -9.65 -19.87 9.55
C PRO A 360 -10.43 -20.97 8.83
N PHE A 361 -11.60 -20.63 8.27
CA PHE A 361 -12.42 -21.59 7.51
C PHE A 361 -11.72 -22.09 6.24
N PHE A 362 -11.13 -21.20 5.44
CA PHE A 362 -10.41 -21.58 4.22
C PHE A 362 -9.22 -22.48 4.56
N ARG A 363 -8.46 -22.18 5.61
CA ARG A 363 -7.36 -23.04 6.08
C ARG A 363 -7.85 -24.41 6.54
N ALA A 364 -8.93 -24.46 7.32
CA ALA A 364 -9.57 -25.72 7.72
C ALA A 364 -10.05 -26.53 6.51
N LEU A 365 -10.60 -25.86 5.49
CA LEU A 365 -11.07 -26.49 4.27
C LEU A 365 -9.93 -26.98 3.36
N GLY A 366 -8.79 -26.30 3.33
CA GLY A 366 -7.55 -26.78 2.69
C GLY A 366 -6.87 -27.93 3.44
N ASN A 367 -7.13 -28.04 4.76
CA ASN A 367 -6.70 -29.17 5.57
C ASN A 367 -7.62 -30.39 5.41
N PHE A 368 -8.93 -30.15 5.29
CA PHE A 368 -9.99 -31.16 5.15
C PHE A 368 -10.14 -31.68 3.71
N LEU A 369 -9.98 -30.84 2.69
CA LEU A 369 -10.12 -31.24 1.28
C LEU A 369 -8.90 -30.84 0.44
N PRO A 370 -8.54 -31.65 -0.58
CA PRO A 370 -7.53 -31.27 -1.56
C PRO A 370 -8.01 -30.10 -2.44
N ASP A 371 -7.14 -29.64 -3.31
CA ASP A 371 -7.52 -28.76 -4.42
C ASP A 371 -8.50 -29.47 -5.36
N GLY A 372 -9.41 -28.70 -5.95
CA GLY A 372 -10.48 -29.19 -6.81
C GLY A 372 -11.80 -28.47 -6.58
N SER A 373 -12.76 -28.75 -7.46
CA SER A 373 -14.11 -28.17 -7.42
C SER A 373 -15.15 -29.21 -7.04
N GLN A 374 -15.93 -28.90 -6.00
CA GLN A 374 -17.02 -29.73 -5.50
C GLN A 374 -18.38 -29.09 -5.82
N ALA A 375 -19.43 -29.90 -5.79
CA ALA A 375 -20.81 -29.42 -5.98
C ALA A 375 -21.42 -29.01 -4.63
N TYR A 376 -21.95 -27.80 -4.57
CA TYR A 376 -22.63 -27.23 -3.39
C TYR A 376 -24.02 -26.76 -3.78
N THR A 377 -25.03 -27.22 -3.05
CA THR A 377 -26.44 -26.93 -3.34
C THR A 377 -27.03 -26.06 -2.24
N PHE A 378 -27.68 -24.98 -2.64
CA PHE A 378 -28.45 -24.11 -1.76
C PHE A 378 -29.68 -23.57 -2.51
N GLY A 379 -30.85 -23.53 -1.86
CA GLY A 379 -32.09 -23.02 -2.47
C GLY A 379 -32.45 -23.70 -3.80
N GLY A 380 -32.23 -25.02 -3.92
CA GLY A 380 -32.43 -25.79 -5.16
C GLY A 380 -31.37 -25.56 -6.25
N THR A 381 -30.46 -24.58 -6.09
CA THR A 381 -29.41 -24.26 -7.06
C THR A 381 -28.09 -24.93 -6.69
N THR A 382 -27.50 -25.70 -7.61
CA THR A 382 -26.19 -26.34 -7.43
C THR A 382 -25.10 -25.57 -8.17
N ARG A 383 -23.99 -25.25 -7.48
CA ARG A 383 -22.80 -24.62 -8.05
C ARG A 383 -21.58 -25.52 -7.91
N ARG A 384 -20.73 -25.59 -8.93
CA ARG A 384 -19.36 -26.12 -8.80
C ARG A 384 -18.45 -25.00 -8.28
N ILE A 385 -17.86 -25.18 -7.10
CA ILE A 385 -17.03 -24.18 -6.42
C ILE A 385 -15.70 -24.84 -6.08
N ARG A 386 -14.58 -24.19 -6.44
CA ARG A 386 -13.22 -24.63 -6.10
C ARG A 386 -12.92 -24.33 -4.64
N ASN A 387 -12.12 -25.17 -4.00
CA ASN A 387 -11.68 -24.96 -2.62
C ASN A 387 -10.98 -23.57 -2.47
N PRO A 388 -11.55 -22.62 -1.69
CA PRO A 388 -11.03 -21.27 -1.51
C PRO A 388 -9.56 -21.16 -1.09
N TYR A 389 -9.00 -22.17 -0.42
CA TYR A 389 -7.59 -22.18 -0.01
C TYR A 389 -6.62 -22.20 -1.21
N PHE A 390 -7.02 -22.87 -2.29
CA PHE A 390 -6.23 -23.09 -3.49
C PHE A 390 -6.66 -22.20 -4.67
N ASP A 391 -7.87 -21.65 -4.62
CA ASP A 391 -8.48 -20.87 -5.71
C ASP A 391 -7.85 -19.47 -5.89
N SER A 392 -7.37 -19.20 -7.10
CA SER A 392 -6.74 -17.93 -7.51
C SER A 392 -7.67 -16.71 -7.45
N LYS A 393 -9.00 -16.88 -7.32
CA LYS A 393 -9.90 -15.74 -7.06
C LYS A 393 -9.55 -15.04 -5.75
N TYR A 394 -9.20 -15.80 -4.72
CA TYR A 394 -8.85 -15.27 -3.40
C TYR A 394 -7.44 -14.68 -3.39
N THR A 395 -6.52 -15.19 -4.22
CA THR A 395 -5.17 -14.62 -4.32
C THR A 395 -5.22 -13.19 -4.84
N ARG A 396 -6.12 -12.86 -5.77
CA ARG A 396 -6.30 -11.47 -6.26
C ARG A 396 -6.69 -10.47 -5.17
N LEU A 397 -7.45 -10.93 -4.17
CA LEU A 397 -7.79 -10.12 -3.01
C LEU A 397 -6.57 -9.90 -2.09
N TYR A 398 -5.72 -10.92 -1.93
CA TYR A 398 -4.46 -10.83 -1.17
C TYR A 398 -3.39 -10.00 -1.90
N ASP A 399 -3.32 -10.11 -3.24
CA ASP A 399 -2.50 -9.29 -4.11
C ASP A 399 -2.85 -7.80 -3.92
N TRP A 400 -4.14 -7.45 -3.94
CA TRP A 400 -4.61 -6.09 -3.65
C TRP A 400 -4.20 -5.62 -2.23
N LEU A 401 -4.58 -6.38 -1.18
CA LEU A 401 -4.29 -6.03 0.22
C LEU A 401 -2.80 -5.77 0.47
N THR A 402 -1.92 -6.60 -0.11
CA THR A 402 -0.47 -6.46 0.07
C THR A 402 0.17 -5.43 -0.85
N ALA A 403 -0.44 -5.11 -2.00
CA ALA A 403 0.03 -4.06 -2.89
C ALA A 403 -0.22 -2.66 -2.31
N ILE A 404 -1.39 -2.44 -1.70
CA ILE A 404 -1.77 -1.14 -1.10
C ILE A 404 -1.14 -0.87 0.26
N MET A 405 -0.58 -1.89 0.93
CA MET A 405 -0.07 -1.81 2.30
C MET A 405 0.98 -0.69 2.49
N LEU A 406 0.90 -0.01 3.63
CA LEU A 406 1.88 0.99 4.07
C LEU A 406 3.26 0.33 4.32
N PRO A 407 4.38 1.08 4.20
CA PRO A 407 5.73 0.57 4.44
C PRO A 407 5.94 -0.15 5.78
N ASP A 408 5.19 0.23 6.82
CA ASP A 408 5.28 -0.37 8.16
C ASP A 408 4.42 -1.63 8.36
N GLY A 409 3.67 -2.07 7.35
CA GLY A 409 2.80 -3.25 7.42
C GLY A 409 1.34 -2.97 7.80
N ARG A 410 0.95 -1.70 8.01
CA ARG A 410 -0.46 -1.30 8.15
C ARG A 410 -1.18 -1.26 6.80
N LEU A 411 -2.49 -1.49 6.81
CA LEU A 411 -3.37 -1.14 5.70
C LEU A 411 -3.55 0.40 5.65
N PRO A 412 -3.73 0.99 4.46
CA PRO A 412 -4.01 2.41 4.36
C PRO A 412 -5.44 2.69 4.86
N ALA A 413 -5.61 3.83 5.53
CA ALA A 413 -6.87 4.26 6.16
C ALA A 413 -7.86 4.86 5.15
N LEU A 414 -8.19 4.08 4.10
CA LEU A 414 -9.12 4.47 3.03
C LEU A 414 -10.51 3.89 3.30
N GLU A 415 -11.57 4.60 2.87
CA GLU A 415 -12.95 4.29 3.25
C GLU A 415 -13.10 4.19 4.79
N ASP A 416 -14.11 3.49 5.32
CA ASP A 416 -14.23 3.21 6.76
C ASP A 416 -13.12 2.26 7.29
N SER A 417 -11.89 2.73 7.37
CA SER A 417 -10.71 1.98 7.87
C SER A 417 -9.92 2.73 8.94
N TYR A 418 -9.57 2.04 10.03
CA TYR A 418 -8.76 2.59 11.13
C TYR A 418 -7.29 2.81 10.75
N VAL A 419 -6.65 3.85 11.29
CA VAL A 419 -5.28 4.23 10.92
C VAL A 419 -4.17 3.30 11.39
N ASP A 420 -4.37 2.48 12.43
CA ASP A 420 -3.33 1.65 13.05
C ASP A 420 -3.46 0.14 12.75
N MET A 421 -4.27 -0.22 11.75
CA MET A 421 -4.58 -1.62 11.44
C MET A 421 -3.58 -2.30 10.50
N GLY A 422 -2.87 -3.33 10.99
CA GLY A 422 -2.14 -4.30 10.17
C GLY A 422 -2.98 -5.51 9.77
N MET A 423 -2.42 -6.46 9.01
CA MET A 423 -3.09 -7.73 8.69
C MET A 423 -2.16 -8.95 8.76
N PRO A 424 -1.63 -9.30 9.96
CA PRO A 424 -0.81 -10.49 10.16
C PRO A 424 -1.54 -11.80 9.82
N GLU A 425 -2.87 -11.81 9.81
CA GLU A 425 -3.70 -12.98 9.55
C GLU A 425 -3.54 -13.53 8.12
N LEU A 426 -2.95 -12.77 7.19
CA LEU A 426 -2.57 -13.30 5.87
C LEU A 426 -1.62 -14.51 5.96
N ALA A 427 -0.93 -14.73 7.08
CA ALA A 427 -0.20 -15.98 7.34
C ALA A 427 -1.07 -17.24 7.25
N LEU A 428 -2.38 -17.16 7.55
CA LEU A 428 -3.29 -18.33 7.48
C LEU A 428 -3.43 -18.87 6.05
N THR A 429 -3.16 -18.06 5.02
CA THR A 429 -3.13 -18.49 3.61
C THR A 429 -2.09 -19.58 3.31
N GLY A 430 -1.11 -19.79 4.21
CA GLY A 430 -0.02 -20.74 4.01
C GLY A 430 1.07 -20.25 3.05
N ARG A 431 1.01 -18.99 2.62
CA ARG A 431 1.76 -18.45 1.48
C ARG A 431 2.72 -17.32 1.93
N PRO A 432 4.04 -17.56 1.97
CA PRO A 432 5.04 -16.58 2.42
C PRO A 432 4.97 -15.23 1.70
N GLU A 433 4.53 -15.23 0.43
CA GLU A 433 4.41 -14.04 -0.41
C GLU A 433 3.39 -13.02 0.11
N TYR A 434 2.42 -13.43 0.95
CA TYR A 434 1.44 -12.53 1.55
C TYR A 434 1.74 -12.15 3.01
N VAL A 435 2.76 -12.77 3.62
CA VAL A 435 3.19 -12.41 4.97
C VAL A 435 4.15 -11.23 4.88
N ARG A 436 3.85 -10.16 5.63
CA ARG A 436 4.64 -8.93 5.67
C ARG A 436 5.19 -8.73 7.08
N PRO A 437 6.48 -8.36 7.25
CA PRO A 437 6.97 -7.88 8.53
C PRO A 437 6.20 -6.61 8.93
N MET A 438 6.04 -6.40 10.24
CA MET A 438 5.30 -5.28 10.79
C MET A 438 6.25 -4.41 11.64
N TYR A 439 6.40 -3.15 11.27
CA TYR A 439 7.43 -2.23 11.78
C TYR A 439 6.83 -1.14 12.67
N PHE A 440 6.14 -1.57 13.72
CA PHE A 440 5.31 -0.69 14.54
C PHE A 440 6.02 0.04 15.68
N SER A 441 7.34 -0.14 15.84
CA SER A 441 8.15 0.53 16.88
C SER A 441 8.17 2.06 16.80
N LYS A 442 7.66 2.64 15.70
CA LYS A 442 7.48 4.09 15.49
C LYS A 442 6.05 4.60 15.77
N LEU A 443 5.10 3.71 16.08
CA LEU A 443 3.75 4.08 16.50
C LEU A 443 3.75 4.45 17.99
N SER A 444 2.75 5.22 18.42
CA SER A 444 2.64 5.61 19.83
C SER A 444 2.12 4.46 20.70
N GLY A 445 2.31 4.54 22.01
CA GLY A 445 1.83 3.52 22.96
C GLY A 445 0.31 3.41 23.07
N THR A 446 -0.47 4.33 22.47
CA THR A 446 -1.94 4.25 22.39
C THR A 446 -2.44 3.53 21.13
N ASN A 447 -1.57 3.37 20.12
CA ASN A 447 -1.87 2.60 18.91
C ASN A 447 -1.65 1.09 19.14
N MET A 448 -2.14 0.26 18.22
CA MET A 448 -1.85 -1.18 18.15
C MET A 448 -0.41 -1.48 17.67
N ALA A 449 0.56 -1.00 18.44
CA ALA A 449 1.97 -0.90 18.09
C ALA A 449 2.78 -2.23 18.16
N SER A 450 2.12 -3.39 18.13
CA SER A 450 2.81 -4.70 18.12
C SER A 450 2.01 -5.78 17.41
N ALA A 451 2.69 -6.83 16.93
CA ALA A 451 2.05 -8.02 16.40
C ALA A 451 1.09 -8.67 17.42
N LEU A 452 1.43 -8.62 18.70
CA LEU A 452 0.57 -9.08 19.79
C LEU A 452 -0.72 -8.26 19.87
N ALA A 453 -0.64 -6.92 19.83
CA ALA A 453 -1.82 -6.06 19.85
C ALA A 453 -2.72 -6.29 18.63
N GLN A 454 -2.15 -6.39 17.42
CA GLN A 454 -2.92 -6.69 16.20
C GLN A 454 -3.68 -8.04 16.30
N LEU A 455 -3.05 -9.07 16.89
CA LEU A 455 -3.61 -10.43 16.98
C LEU A 455 -4.53 -10.65 18.20
N ARG A 456 -4.51 -9.76 19.19
CA ARG A 456 -5.27 -9.89 20.44
C ARG A 456 -6.40 -8.85 20.56
N ASP A 457 -6.09 -7.59 20.25
CA ASP A 457 -6.89 -6.43 20.65
C ASP A 457 -7.69 -5.81 19.51
N ALA A 458 -7.26 -6.01 18.25
CA ALA A 458 -7.77 -5.28 17.09
C ALA A 458 -9.26 -5.50 16.75
N THR A 459 -9.78 -6.71 16.97
CA THR A 459 -11.20 -7.03 16.72
C THR A 459 -11.59 -8.34 17.41
N VAL A 460 -10.77 -9.37 17.24
CA VAL A 460 -10.97 -10.74 17.74
C VAL A 460 -9.60 -11.39 17.97
N ASP A 461 -9.52 -12.32 18.92
CA ASP A 461 -8.28 -13.08 19.12
C ASP A 461 -8.00 -14.02 17.93
N MET A 462 -6.82 -13.84 17.34
CA MET A 462 -6.25 -14.63 16.24
C MET A 462 -4.90 -15.28 16.61
N ARG A 463 -4.42 -15.14 17.86
CA ARG A 463 -3.08 -15.59 18.30
C ARG A 463 -2.83 -17.07 18.03
N ALA A 464 -3.75 -17.96 18.43
CA ALA A 464 -3.62 -19.40 18.18
C ALA A 464 -3.57 -19.73 16.68
N ALA A 465 -4.39 -19.05 15.86
CA ALA A 465 -4.46 -19.30 14.42
C ALA A 465 -3.20 -18.82 13.68
N TRP A 466 -2.65 -17.68 14.09
CA TRP A 466 -1.39 -17.17 13.55
C TRP A 466 -0.18 -18.03 13.97
N LEU A 467 -0.12 -18.45 15.25
CA LEU A 467 0.91 -19.37 15.73
C LEU A 467 0.84 -20.74 15.02
N ALA A 468 -0.36 -21.26 14.76
CA ALA A 468 -0.59 -22.49 13.99
C ALA A 468 -0.32 -22.35 12.48
N ALA A 469 -0.34 -21.12 11.94
CA ALA A 469 -0.03 -20.87 10.53
C ALA A 469 1.44 -21.20 10.21
N ALA A 470 2.34 -20.79 11.10
CA ALA A 470 3.78 -21.02 11.08
C ALA A 470 4.54 -20.63 9.79
N VAL A 471 3.97 -19.72 9.01
CA VAL A 471 4.60 -19.15 7.80
C VAL A 471 5.60 -18.06 8.18
N LEU A 472 6.82 -18.11 7.61
CA LEU A 472 7.79 -17.02 7.68
C LEU A 472 7.63 -16.09 6.46
N PRO A 473 7.82 -14.77 6.59
CA PRO A 473 7.75 -13.85 5.47
C PRO A 473 8.93 -14.02 4.50
N THR A 474 8.66 -13.94 3.21
CA THR A 474 9.70 -13.77 2.17
C THR A 474 9.91 -12.29 1.85
N SER A 475 11.17 -11.90 1.61
CA SER A 475 11.47 -10.59 1.03
C SER A 475 10.80 -10.46 -0.34
N GLN A 476 10.03 -9.39 -0.55
CA GLN A 476 9.47 -9.06 -1.86
C GLN A 476 9.84 -7.63 -2.25
N GLN A 477 10.32 -7.47 -3.49
CA GLN A 477 10.45 -6.16 -4.09
C GLN A 477 9.06 -5.61 -4.39
N GLN A 478 8.79 -4.42 -3.87
CA GLN A 478 7.62 -3.64 -4.24
C GLN A 478 7.98 -2.74 -5.43
N PRO A 479 7.14 -2.63 -6.46
CA PRO A 479 7.41 -1.76 -7.61
C PRO A 479 7.40 -0.29 -7.19
N ALA A 480 8.12 0.55 -7.94
CA ALA A 480 8.15 2.00 -7.70
C ALA A 480 6.77 2.67 -7.91
N LEU A 481 5.97 2.07 -8.78
CA LEU A 481 4.60 2.47 -9.10
C LEU A 481 3.71 1.22 -9.23
N THR A 482 2.65 1.18 -8.43
CA THR A 482 1.55 0.21 -8.54
C THR A 482 0.32 0.93 -9.08
N VAL A 483 -0.29 0.37 -10.13
CA VAL A 483 -1.46 0.94 -10.81
C VAL A 483 -2.58 -0.10 -10.82
N LEU A 484 -3.62 0.10 -10.00
CA LEU A 484 -4.78 -0.80 -9.90
C LEU A 484 -6.06 -0.04 -10.26
N PRO A 485 -6.36 0.14 -11.57
CA PRO A 485 -7.51 0.94 -12.00
C PRO A 485 -8.85 0.31 -11.60
N GLY A 486 -8.92 -1.01 -11.48
CA GLY A 486 -10.13 -1.74 -11.06
C GLY A 486 -10.52 -1.51 -9.59
N SER A 487 -9.61 -1.03 -8.75
CA SER A 487 -9.87 -0.62 -7.36
C SER A 487 -9.63 0.87 -7.13
N GLY A 488 -9.06 1.59 -8.10
CA GLY A 488 -8.68 3.00 -7.99
C GLY A 488 -7.45 3.26 -7.12
N ASN A 489 -6.58 2.27 -6.90
CA ASN A 489 -5.36 2.49 -6.10
C ASN A 489 -4.16 2.82 -6.99
N LEU A 490 -3.64 4.04 -6.85
CA LEU A 490 -2.40 4.51 -7.48
C LEU A 490 -1.35 4.74 -6.38
N VAL A 491 -0.36 3.85 -6.29
CA VAL A 491 0.62 3.85 -5.19
C VAL A 491 2.03 4.05 -5.72
N PHE A 492 2.70 5.07 -5.22
CA PHE A 492 4.11 5.40 -5.46
C PHE A 492 4.93 4.93 -4.25
N ARG A 493 6.08 4.26 -4.45
CA ARG A 493 6.89 3.73 -3.33
C ARG A 493 8.40 3.76 -3.64
N SER A 494 9.26 4.22 -2.73
CA SER A 494 10.73 4.25 -2.97
C SER A 494 11.48 2.94 -2.71
N GLY A 495 10.81 1.89 -2.25
CA GLY A 495 11.42 0.60 -1.91
C GLY A 495 10.45 -0.32 -1.18
N GLY A 496 10.90 -1.53 -0.84
CA GLY A 496 10.15 -2.50 -0.03
C GLY A 496 10.41 -2.42 1.49
N ASP A 497 11.19 -1.44 1.93
CA ASP A 497 11.62 -1.26 3.32
C ASP A 497 10.65 -0.38 4.14
N SER A 498 10.71 -0.46 5.48
CA SER A 498 9.85 0.31 6.39
C SER A 498 10.11 1.81 6.40
N ALA A 499 11.25 2.24 5.87
CA ALA A 499 11.62 3.63 5.66
C ALA A 499 11.30 4.09 4.21
N ALA A 500 10.53 3.32 3.44
CA ALA A 500 10.05 3.74 2.14
C ALA A 500 9.21 5.02 2.24
N THR A 501 9.47 5.91 1.29
CA THR A 501 8.59 7.02 0.96
C THR A 501 7.47 6.43 0.12
N TYR A 502 6.24 6.67 0.52
CA TYR A 502 5.01 6.11 0.00
C TYR A 502 4.01 7.25 -0.15
N LEU A 503 3.38 7.33 -1.32
CA LEU A 503 2.19 8.14 -1.54
C LEU A 503 1.14 7.27 -2.22
N HIS A 504 -0.08 7.30 -1.72
CA HIS A 504 -1.20 6.60 -2.32
C HIS A 504 -2.26 7.63 -2.68
N VAL A 505 -2.49 7.81 -3.98
CA VAL A 505 -3.59 8.64 -4.50
C VAL A 505 -4.76 7.70 -4.76
N TYR A 506 -5.89 7.94 -4.09
CA TYR A 506 -7.03 7.05 -4.15
C TYR A 506 -8.10 7.57 -5.11
N GLY A 507 -8.17 6.95 -6.29
CA GLY A 507 -9.15 7.23 -7.33
C GLY A 507 -10.37 6.31 -7.30
N ARG A 508 -10.79 5.81 -6.11
CA ARG A 508 -11.98 4.98 -5.84
C ARG A 508 -12.60 4.32 -7.08
N GLY A 509 -12.03 3.20 -7.51
CA GLY A 509 -12.38 2.55 -8.77
C GLY A 509 -13.34 1.37 -8.61
N GLY A 510 -13.98 0.97 -9.72
CA GLY A 510 -14.70 -0.29 -9.85
C GLY A 510 -15.76 -0.52 -8.77
N LEU A 511 -15.64 -1.61 -8.02
CA LEU A 511 -16.65 -2.02 -7.03
C LEU A 511 -16.72 -1.11 -5.80
N ALA A 512 -15.62 -0.47 -5.39
CA ALA A 512 -15.66 0.54 -4.34
C ALA A 512 -16.48 1.78 -4.77
N GLN A 513 -16.43 2.15 -6.05
CA GLN A 513 -17.31 3.19 -6.59
C GLN A 513 -18.76 2.71 -6.71
N ALA A 514 -18.98 1.48 -7.22
CA ALA A 514 -20.30 0.99 -7.59
C ALA A 514 -21.14 0.43 -6.42
N ASN A 515 -20.50 -0.09 -5.37
CA ASN A 515 -21.14 -0.91 -4.33
C ASN A 515 -20.42 -0.80 -2.97
N ALA A 516 -20.17 0.42 -2.48
CA ALA A 516 -19.46 0.65 -1.22
C ALA A 516 -20.17 0.13 0.05
N GLY A 517 -21.39 -0.42 -0.04
CA GLY A 517 -22.17 -0.92 1.10
C GLY A 517 -22.63 0.15 2.10
N GLY A 518 -22.33 1.44 1.86
CA GLY A 518 -22.50 2.53 2.83
C GLY A 518 -21.24 2.83 3.66
N HIS A 519 -20.12 2.18 3.37
CA HIS A 519 -18.84 2.34 4.07
C HIS A 519 -17.86 3.30 3.37
N SER A 520 -18.26 3.94 2.26
CA SER A 520 -17.39 4.87 1.56
C SER A 520 -17.38 6.28 2.14
N GLN A 521 -16.21 6.94 2.14
CA GLN A 521 -16.03 8.31 2.67
C GLN A 521 -16.12 9.40 1.57
N GLY A 522 -15.66 10.62 1.82
CA GLY A 522 -15.58 11.71 0.84
C GLY A 522 -14.27 11.72 0.04
N ASP A 523 -13.59 10.57 -0.06
CA ASP A 523 -12.15 10.47 -0.35
C ASP A 523 -11.74 10.39 -1.83
N ALA A 524 -12.68 10.52 -2.79
CA ALA A 524 -12.33 10.35 -4.20
C ALA A 524 -11.30 11.40 -4.67
N SER A 525 -10.15 10.95 -5.16
CA SER A 525 -8.90 11.69 -5.44
C SER A 525 -8.09 12.18 -4.22
N SER A 526 -8.39 11.70 -3.00
CA SER A 526 -7.55 11.95 -1.82
C SER A 526 -6.17 11.32 -1.96
N PHE A 527 -5.26 11.66 -1.03
CA PHE A 527 -4.01 10.93 -0.88
C PHE A 527 -3.56 10.81 0.56
N ILE A 528 -2.70 9.83 0.84
CA ILE A 528 -1.93 9.72 2.08
C ILE A 528 -0.44 9.62 1.78
N LEU A 529 0.41 10.12 2.69
CA LEU A 529 1.86 10.13 2.55
C LEU A 529 2.53 9.56 3.81
N GLN A 530 3.37 8.54 3.64
CA GLN A 530 4.27 8.02 4.67
C GLN A 530 5.71 8.10 4.17
N ALA A 531 6.64 8.53 5.02
CA ALA A 531 8.07 8.51 4.68
C ALA A 531 8.91 8.26 5.93
N GLN A 532 10.05 7.59 5.75
CA GLN A 532 11.03 7.34 6.83
C GLN A 532 10.42 6.65 8.07
N GLY A 533 9.36 5.86 7.88
CA GLY A 533 8.61 5.19 8.95
C GLY A 533 7.67 6.09 9.77
N GLN A 534 7.30 7.27 9.27
CA GLN A 534 6.28 8.15 9.85
C GLN A 534 5.16 8.40 8.83
N LEU A 535 3.91 8.34 9.29
CA LEU A 535 2.76 8.85 8.53
C LEU A 535 2.77 10.38 8.65
N LEU A 536 2.68 11.09 7.53
CA LEU A 536 2.94 12.53 7.43
C LEU A 536 1.80 13.31 6.78
N ALA A 537 1.10 12.74 5.80
CA ALA A 537 -0.19 13.24 5.32
C ALA A 537 -1.26 12.17 5.60
N LEU A 538 -2.33 12.60 6.26
CA LEU A 538 -3.39 11.77 6.82
C LEU A 538 -4.59 11.67 5.87
N ASP A 539 -5.30 10.54 5.96
CA ASP A 539 -6.73 10.46 5.67
C ASP A 539 -7.45 10.34 7.04
N PRO A 540 -8.70 10.80 7.19
CA PRO A 540 -9.47 10.81 8.44
C PRO A 540 -9.51 9.54 9.27
N GLY A 541 -9.33 8.38 8.65
CA GLY A 541 -9.48 7.10 9.33
C GLY A 541 -10.93 6.81 9.69
N TYR A 542 -11.15 6.13 10.82
CA TYR A 542 -12.49 5.66 11.17
C TYR A 542 -12.72 5.64 12.69
N LEU A 543 -13.98 5.83 13.08
CA LEU A 543 -14.40 5.85 14.49
C LEU A 543 -15.35 4.68 14.77
N SER A 544 -16.57 4.79 14.26
CA SER A 544 -17.56 3.71 14.22
C SER A 544 -18.61 4.06 13.17
N TYR A 545 -19.44 3.09 12.77
CA TYR A 545 -20.44 3.33 11.74
C TYR A 545 -21.44 4.45 12.10
N SER A 546 -21.79 4.59 13.40
CA SER A 546 -22.67 5.66 13.88
C SER A 546 -21.96 7.02 14.02
N ARG A 547 -20.62 7.04 14.00
CA ARG A 547 -19.76 8.22 14.16
C ARG A 547 -19.01 8.61 12.87
N ARG A 548 -19.13 7.83 11.80
CA ARG A 548 -18.36 7.98 10.55
C ARG A 548 -18.48 9.38 9.92
N ALA A 549 -19.62 10.03 10.08
CA ALA A 549 -19.85 11.38 9.59
C ALA A 549 -19.03 12.48 10.31
N GLU A 550 -18.43 12.18 11.46
CA GLU A 550 -17.50 13.08 12.17
C GLU A 550 -16.14 13.22 11.46
N VAL A 551 -15.77 12.27 10.59
CA VAL A 551 -14.45 12.21 9.94
C VAL A 551 -14.50 11.93 8.43
N GLY A 552 -15.48 11.20 7.91
CA GLY A 552 -15.53 10.75 6.50
C GLY A 552 -16.11 11.74 5.48
N GLN A 553 -16.09 13.04 5.76
CA GLN A 553 -16.56 14.10 4.85
C GLN A 553 -15.41 14.62 3.98
N ALA A 554 -15.68 15.05 2.74
CA ALA A 554 -14.67 15.60 1.82
C ALA A 554 -13.75 16.68 2.44
N ALA A 555 -14.27 17.51 3.36
CA ALA A 555 -13.51 18.54 4.09
C ALA A 555 -12.43 18.00 5.05
N HIS A 556 -12.35 16.68 5.23
CA HIS A 556 -11.35 16.00 6.03
C HIS A 556 -10.28 15.28 5.18
N HIS A 557 -10.46 15.15 3.85
CA HIS A 557 -9.50 14.43 2.99
C HIS A 557 -8.56 15.37 2.22
N ASN A 558 -7.38 14.89 1.83
CA ASN A 558 -6.40 15.65 1.02
C ASN A 558 -6.86 15.80 -0.45
N LEU A 559 -7.82 16.68 -0.75
CA LEU A 559 -8.38 16.90 -2.09
C LEU A 559 -8.57 18.41 -2.41
N VAL A 560 -9.33 18.73 -3.46
CA VAL A 560 -9.64 20.11 -3.86
C VAL A 560 -11.15 20.35 -3.74
N LEU A 561 -11.58 21.12 -2.74
CA LEU A 561 -12.99 21.47 -2.59
C LEU A 561 -13.42 22.50 -3.64
N VAL A 562 -14.66 22.37 -4.12
CA VAL A 562 -15.36 23.30 -5.02
C VAL A 562 -16.48 23.96 -4.22
N ASP A 563 -16.43 25.28 -4.06
CA ASP A 563 -17.32 26.07 -3.20
C ASP A 563 -17.45 25.52 -1.75
N GLY A 564 -16.39 24.85 -1.27
CA GLY A 564 -16.35 24.20 0.05
C GLY A 564 -16.91 22.77 0.09
N ALA A 565 -17.44 22.25 -1.01
CA ALA A 565 -17.93 20.87 -1.14
C ALA A 565 -16.95 19.97 -1.92
N GLY A 566 -17.10 18.66 -1.78
CA GLY A 566 -16.32 17.66 -2.51
C GLY A 566 -17.16 16.40 -2.78
N PRO A 567 -16.54 15.22 -2.90
CA PRO A 567 -17.25 13.95 -3.04
C PRO A 567 -18.16 13.64 -1.83
N ASP A 568 -19.36 13.15 -2.09
CA ASP A 568 -20.30 12.80 -1.03
C ASP A 568 -19.85 11.55 -0.25
N ILE A 569 -20.13 11.56 1.06
CA ILE A 569 -20.02 10.37 1.91
C ILE A 569 -21.05 9.31 1.48
N GLY A 570 -20.63 8.03 1.46
CA GLY A 570 -21.46 6.91 1.02
C GLY A 570 -22.70 6.66 1.89
N THR A 571 -23.80 6.28 1.24
CA THR A 571 -25.05 5.84 1.88
C THR A 571 -25.27 4.34 1.65
N ALA A 572 -25.79 3.63 2.65
CA ALA A 572 -26.03 2.19 2.57
C ALA A 572 -26.94 1.81 1.37
N GLY A 573 -26.47 0.85 0.57
CA GLY A 573 -27.18 0.36 -0.62
C GLY A 573 -27.02 1.21 -1.89
N ALA A 574 -26.27 2.32 -1.84
CA ALA A 574 -25.97 3.17 -3.00
C ALA A 574 -24.49 3.08 -3.42
N GLY A 575 -24.23 3.24 -4.72
CA GLY A 575 -22.89 3.58 -5.23
C GLY A 575 -22.57 5.07 -5.03
N SER A 576 -21.31 5.46 -5.23
CA SER A 576 -20.90 6.86 -5.14
C SER A 576 -21.45 7.68 -6.32
N SER A 577 -21.92 8.89 -6.02
CA SER A 577 -22.30 9.93 -7.01
C SER A 577 -21.10 10.44 -7.81
N THR A 578 -19.91 10.41 -7.21
CA THR A 578 -18.66 10.91 -7.80
C THR A 578 -18.00 9.83 -8.64
N GLN A 579 -17.78 10.13 -9.92
CA GLN A 579 -16.93 9.30 -10.77
C GLN A 579 -15.45 9.61 -10.52
N SER A 580 -14.64 8.56 -10.38
CA SER A 580 -13.20 8.67 -10.22
C SER A 580 -12.48 7.60 -11.06
N THR A 581 -11.40 7.99 -11.72
CA THR A 581 -10.66 7.10 -12.63
C THR A 581 -9.15 7.37 -12.59
N ILE A 582 -8.35 6.31 -12.64
CA ILE A 582 -6.92 6.41 -12.92
C ILE A 582 -6.72 6.58 -14.43
N GLY A 583 -5.97 7.61 -14.84
CA GLY A 583 -5.64 7.92 -16.22
C GLY A 583 -4.27 7.38 -16.65
N ALA A 584 -3.50 8.20 -17.36
CA ALA A 584 -2.14 7.86 -17.76
C ALA A 584 -1.23 7.63 -16.54
N ALA A 585 -0.45 6.55 -16.57
CA ALA A 585 0.54 6.22 -15.55
C ALA A 585 1.73 5.46 -16.16
N PHE A 586 2.95 5.80 -15.74
CA PHE A 586 4.19 5.12 -16.16
C PHE A 586 5.32 5.41 -15.15
N TRP A 587 6.41 4.65 -15.22
CA TRP A 587 7.60 4.95 -14.43
C TRP A 587 8.89 4.69 -15.20
N THR A 588 9.94 5.36 -14.77
CA THR A 588 11.35 5.24 -15.18
C THR A 588 12.21 5.19 -13.91
N PRO A 589 13.50 4.79 -13.97
CA PRO A 589 14.31 4.58 -12.75
C PRO A 589 14.45 5.77 -11.77
N GLN A 590 14.10 6.99 -12.19
CA GLN A 590 14.18 8.21 -11.35
C GLN A 590 12.89 9.05 -11.38
N LEU A 591 11.82 8.59 -12.03
CA LEU A 591 10.52 9.29 -12.11
C LEU A 591 9.39 8.27 -12.08
N SER A 592 8.36 8.49 -11.28
CA SER A 592 7.07 7.82 -11.49
C SER A 592 6.00 8.87 -11.73
N TYR A 593 5.11 8.62 -12.69
CA TYR A 593 4.00 9.49 -13.05
C TYR A 593 2.68 8.72 -12.98
N GLY A 594 1.63 9.39 -12.51
CA GLY A 594 0.26 8.90 -12.64
C GLY A 594 -0.76 10.00 -12.40
N GLU A 595 -1.95 9.86 -12.98
CA GLU A 595 -3.03 10.83 -12.81
C GLU A 595 -4.35 10.18 -12.36
N VAL A 596 -5.13 10.92 -11.57
CA VAL A 596 -6.49 10.57 -11.15
C VAL A 596 -7.44 11.70 -11.54
N ALA A 597 -8.49 11.35 -12.28
CA ALA A 597 -9.53 12.29 -12.70
C ALA A 597 -10.82 12.08 -11.89
N THR A 598 -11.38 13.16 -11.36
CA THR A 598 -12.65 13.21 -10.62
C THR A 598 -13.58 14.28 -11.18
N ALA A 599 -14.88 14.14 -10.90
CA ALA A 599 -15.87 15.15 -11.22
C ALA A 599 -16.96 15.26 -10.14
N TYR A 600 -17.16 16.47 -9.62
CA TYR A 600 -18.20 16.85 -8.65
C TYR A 600 -18.48 18.36 -8.76
N GLN A 601 -19.66 18.81 -8.32
CA GLN A 601 -20.07 20.23 -8.36
C GLN A 601 -19.87 20.90 -9.75
N GLY A 602 -20.23 20.19 -10.83
CA GLY A 602 -20.06 20.65 -12.21
C GLY A 602 -18.61 20.81 -12.69
N THR A 603 -17.63 20.52 -11.82
CA THR A 603 -16.20 20.74 -12.02
C THR A 603 -15.50 19.41 -12.30
N ARG A 604 -14.59 19.41 -13.28
CA ARG A 604 -13.66 18.31 -13.54
C ARG A 604 -12.28 18.67 -12.98
N ILE A 605 -11.70 17.74 -12.23
CA ILE A 605 -10.39 17.88 -11.59
C ILE A 605 -9.51 16.71 -12.03
N VAL A 606 -8.27 16.98 -12.44
CA VAL A 606 -7.26 15.94 -12.72
C VAL A 606 -6.03 16.18 -11.87
N ARG A 607 -5.84 15.33 -10.87
CA ARG A 607 -4.66 15.27 -10.03
C ARG A 607 -3.56 14.51 -10.74
N LYS A 608 -2.49 15.21 -11.13
CA LYS A 608 -1.30 14.64 -11.77
C LYS A 608 -0.21 14.55 -10.72
N THR A 609 0.41 13.39 -10.56
CA THR A 609 1.42 13.13 -9.54
C THR A 609 2.74 12.73 -10.19
N LEU A 610 3.82 13.42 -9.82
CA LEU A 610 5.20 13.03 -10.11
C LEU A 610 5.89 12.65 -8.81
N PHE A 611 6.51 11.48 -8.76
CA PHE A 611 7.44 11.09 -7.71
C PHE A 611 8.87 11.21 -8.23
N VAL A 612 9.60 12.22 -7.75
CA VAL A 612 10.89 12.64 -8.31
C VAL A 612 12.03 12.01 -7.51
N ARG A 613 12.91 11.28 -8.21
CA ARG A 613 14.12 10.62 -7.69
C ARG A 613 13.92 9.84 -6.38
N ASN A 614 12.73 9.27 -6.19
CA ASN A 614 12.32 8.56 -4.97
C ASN A 614 12.36 9.41 -3.67
N ALA A 615 12.40 10.73 -3.79
CA ALA A 615 12.64 11.68 -2.70
C ALA A 615 11.40 12.49 -2.31
N TYR A 616 10.72 13.12 -3.26
CA TYR A 616 9.61 14.05 -3.02
C TYR A 616 8.55 13.98 -4.13
N PHE A 617 7.39 14.58 -3.88
CA PHE A 617 6.27 14.59 -4.84
C PHE A 617 5.97 15.99 -5.37
N LEU A 618 5.60 16.06 -6.65
CA LEU A 618 4.91 17.20 -7.22
C LEU A 618 3.47 16.78 -7.55
N LEU A 619 2.50 17.57 -7.10
CA LEU A 619 1.08 17.39 -7.42
C LEU A 619 0.62 18.59 -8.26
N ALA A 620 0.08 18.34 -9.44
CA ALA A 620 -0.54 19.36 -10.27
C ALA A 620 -2.03 19.04 -10.44
N ASP A 621 -2.89 19.85 -9.85
CA ASP A 621 -4.34 19.69 -9.92
C ASP A 621 -4.90 20.61 -11.00
N ALA A 622 -5.25 20.01 -12.14
CA ALA A 622 -5.85 20.70 -13.28
C ALA A 622 -7.36 20.77 -13.11
N VAL A 623 -7.88 21.97 -12.85
CA VAL A 623 -9.30 22.22 -12.55
C VAL A 623 -9.97 22.92 -13.73
N SER A 624 -11.18 22.48 -14.09
CA SER A 624 -11.99 23.08 -15.16
C SER A 624 -13.50 22.91 -14.90
N ALA A 625 -14.26 23.99 -15.06
CA ALA A 625 -15.71 24.05 -14.89
C ALA A 625 -16.37 24.96 -15.95
N PRO A 626 -17.67 24.78 -16.28
CA PRO A 626 -18.39 25.66 -17.21
C PRO A 626 -18.73 27.03 -16.60
N THR A 627 -18.76 27.12 -15.28
CA THR A 627 -19.02 28.32 -14.47
C THR A 627 -17.85 28.60 -13.54
N ALA A 628 -17.74 29.83 -13.03
CA ALA A 628 -16.68 30.17 -12.09
C ALA A 628 -17.03 29.70 -10.68
N HIS A 629 -16.09 29.03 -10.01
CA HIS A 629 -16.22 28.53 -8.63
C HIS A 629 -15.03 28.97 -7.78
N ALA A 630 -15.19 28.95 -6.45
CA ALA A 630 -14.08 29.01 -5.51
C ALA A 630 -13.47 27.61 -5.35
N TYR A 631 -12.15 27.49 -5.37
CA TYR A 631 -11.44 26.22 -5.20
C TYR A 631 -10.54 26.28 -3.96
N THR A 632 -10.61 25.28 -3.09
CA THR A 632 -9.73 25.15 -1.93
C THR A 632 -8.92 23.86 -2.03
N TRP A 633 -7.63 23.99 -2.33
CA TRP A 633 -6.68 22.88 -2.16
C TRP A 633 -6.34 22.75 -0.67
N GLN A 634 -6.40 21.54 -0.12
CA GLN A 634 -6.18 21.32 1.31
C GLN A 634 -5.23 20.16 1.62
N LEU A 635 -4.49 20.30 2.72
CA LEU A 635 -3.59 19.28 3.24
C LEU A 635 -3.72 19.10 4.75
N HIS A 636 -4.02 17.86 5.12
CA HIS A 636 -4.17 17.28 6.43
C HIS A 636 -2.86 16.58 6.79
N GLY A 637 -1.85 17.35 7.21
CA GLY A 637 -0.61 16.75 7.71
C GLY A 637 -0.73 16.24 9.14
N TYR A 638 0.11 15.29 9.53
CA TYR A 638 0.09 14.72 10.89
C TYR A 638 0.72 15.70 11.90
N GLY A 639 -0.12 16.56 12.46
CA GLY A 639 0.23 17.44 13.58
C GLY A 639 -0.99 17.81 14.41
N LEU A 640 -1.15 17.19 15.58
CA LEU A 640 -2.25 17.51 16.49
C LEU A 640 -2.20 18.99 16.91
N GLU A 641 -3.38 19.57 17.14
CA GLU A 641 -3.53 20.93 17.62
C GLU A 641 -2.88 21.08 19.02
N GLY A 642 -1.89 21.97 19.14
CA GLY A 642 -1.07 22.07 20.36
C GLY A 642 -0.18 20.84 20.64
N GLY A 643 0.08 20.01 19.63
CA GLY A 643 0.83 18.78 19.75
C GLY A 643 2.33 18.95 20.04
N THR A 644 3.01 17.81 20.13
CA THR A 644 4.44 17.69 20.49
C THR A 644 5.21 17.03 19.36
N ALA A 645 6.54 16.97 19.43
CA ALA A 645 7.32 16.25 18.43
C ALA A 645 6.92 14.76 18.27
N VAL A 646 6.30 14.15 19.27
CA VAL A 646 5.81 12.75 19.24
C VAL A 646 4.39 12.64 18.68
N THR A 647 3.47 13.50 19.14
CA THR A 647 2.07 13.53 18.67
C THR A 647 1.88 14.26 17.34
N GLY A 648 2.92 14.95 16.88
CA GLY A 648 2.95 15.75 15.67
C GLY A 648 2.78 17.24 15.97
N THR A 649 3.49 18.10 15.25
CA THR A 649 3.37 19.57 15.31
C THR A 649 3.12 20.17 13.92
N PHE A 650 2.63 21.42 13.88
CA PHE A 650 2.51 22.22 12.67
C PHE A 650 3.22 23.57 12.85
N ALA A 651 3.93 24.01 11.80
CA ALA A 651 4.52 25.33 11.66
C ALA A 651 4.12 25.91 10.29
N GLY A 652 3.41 27.04 10.29
CA GLY A 652 2.97 27.72 9.07
C GLY A 652 3.86 28.89 8.70
N ASN A 653 4.34 28.93 7.46
CA ASN A 653 4.91 30.11 6.82
C ASN A 653 3.99 30.52 5.66
N LEU A 654 2.76 30.91 6.02
CA LEU A 654 1.68 31.16 5.05
C LEU A 654 2.00 32.31 4.08
N GLY A 655 2.77 33.31 4.52
CA GLY A 655 3.27 34.38 3.65
C GLY A 655 4.33 33.89 2.64
N GLY A 656 5.08 32.83 2.99
CA GLY A 656 5.97 32.10 2.10
C GLY A 656 5.31 30.99 1.28
N GLN A 657 3.99 30.82 1.37
CA GLN A 657 3.20 29.77 0.68
C GLN A 657 3.42 28.35 1.23
N GLU A 658 3.93 28.24 2.46
CA GLU A 658 4.38 26.99 3.07
C GLU A 658 3.57 26.58 4.32
N GLY A 659 3.35 25.27 4.47
CA GLY A 659 2.98 24.63 5.72
C GLY A 659 3.88 23.43 6.00
N THR A 660 4.41 23.31 7.22
CA THR A 660 5.29 22.20 7.61
C THR A 660 4.69 21.46 8.80
N TRP A 661 4.53 20.15 8.68
CA TRP A 661 4.21 19.25 9.79
C TRP A 661 5.45 18.46 10.19
N GLN A 662 5.54 18.08 11.46
CA GLN A 662 6.68 17.32 11.98
C GLN A 662 6.21 16.26 12.97
N LYS A 663 6.65 15.01 12.78
CA LYS A 663 6.42 13.89 13.71
C LYS A 663 7.69 13.03 13.84
N ASN A 664 8.13 12.78 15.07
CA ASN A 664 9.31 11.99 15.46
C ASN A 664 10.58 12.31 14.64
N GLY A 665 10.98 13.58 14.57
CA GLY A 665 12.13 14.05 13.79
C GLY A 665 11.97 14.07 12.27
N VAL A 666 10.85 13.56 11.74
CA VAL A 666 10.53 13.59 10.30
C VAL A 666 9.55 14.73 10.03
N HIS A 667 9.84 15.52 9.00
CA HIS A 667 9.05 16.67 8.56
C HIS A 667 8.40 16.40 7.22
N LEU A 668 7.25 17.01 6.97
CA LEU A 668 6.63 17.18 5.65
C LEU A 668 6.42 18.68 5.43
N LEU A 669 7.20 19.27 4.53
CA LEU A 669 6.94 20.61 4.01
C LEU A 669 6.04 20.50 2.78
N ALA A 670 4.98 21.29 2.76
CA ALA A 670 4.13 21.51 1.61
C ALA A 670 4.24 22.96 1.16
N HIS A 671 4.61 23.16 -0.09
CA HIS A 671 4.67 24.45 -0.75
C HIS A 671 3.69 24.42 -1.92
N VAL A 672 2.76 25.38 -2.00
CA VAL A 672 1.65 25.32 -2.96
C VAL A 672 1.47 26.66 -3.65
N THR A 673 1.25 26.64 -4.96
CA THR A 673 0.90 27.83 -5.74
C THR A 673 -0.22 27.52 -6.75
N ALA A 674 -0.71 28.53 -7.46
CA ALA A 674 -1.65 28.40 -8.56
C ALA A 674 -1.39 29.39 -9.70
N THR A 675 -2.06 29.17 -10.83
CA THR A 675 -2.14 30.10 -11.97
C THR A 675 -2.75 31.43 -11.53
N GLY A 676 -2.10 32.54 -11.86
CA GLY A 676 -2.44 33.88 -11.36
C GLY A 676 -2.06 34.13 -9.90
N GLY A 677 -1.42 33.17 -9.23
CA GLY A 677 -1.18 33.19 -7.78
C GLY A 677 -2.41 32.74 -6.98
N VAL A 678 -2.25 32.65 -5.66
CA VAL A 678 -3.33 32.28 -4.73
C VAL A 678 -3.65 33.49 -3.84
N PRO A 679 -4.89 33.98 -3.78
CA PRO A 679 -5.26 35.15 -2.98
C PRO A 679 -5.32 34.90 -1.47
N THR A 680 -5.38 33.64 -1.01
CA THR A 680 -5.44 33.34 0.44
C THR A 680 -4.79 32.00 0.79
N TYR A 681 -3.83 32.06 1.71
CA TYR A 681 -3.31 30.93 2.48
C TYR A 681 -3.83 31.03 3.90
N GLY A 682 -4.32 29.93 4.45
CA GLY A 682 -4.89 29.89 5.80
C GLY A 682 -4.82 28.49 6.40
N THR A 683 -5.31 28.36 7.62
CA THR A 683 -5.45 27.07 8.29
C THR A 683 -6.86 26.89 8.84
N THR A 684 -7.23 25.64 9.09
CA THR A 684 -8.42 25.28 9.88
C THR A 684 -8.10 24.09 10.77
N THR A 685 -8.85 23.94 11.85
CA THR A 685 -8.84 22.72 12.67
C THR A 685 -9.80 21.71 12.06
N ASN A 686 -9.38 20.44 11.95
CA ASN A 686 -10.19 19.32 11.49
C ASN A 686 -10.05 18.14 12.46
N VAL A 687 -11.01 17.22 12.42
CA VAL A 687 -11.05 16.02 13.28
C VAL A 687 -10.60 14.81 12.47
N HIS A 688 -9.69 14.00 13.03
CA HIS A 688 -9.25 12.72 12.48
C HIS A 688 -9.19 11.66 13.57
N GLU A 689 -9.19 10.39 13.19
CA GLU A 689 -8.76 9.30 14.05
C GLU A 689 -7.23 9.14 13.96
N THR A 690 -6.49 9.42 15.04
CA THR A 690 -5.04 9.10 15.09
C THR A 690 -4.69 8.02 16.13
N THR A 691 -5.65 7.70 17.01
CA THR A 691 -5.70 6.58 17.94
C THR A 691 -7.06 5.89 17.81
N TYR A 692 -7.09 4.55 17.86
CA TYR A 692 -8.31 3.72 17.67
C TYR A 692 -9.60 4.34 18.25
N ASN A 693 -10.57 4.62 17.36
CA ASN A 693 -11.90 5.19 17.66
C ASN A 693 -11.88 6.49 18.50
N THR A 694 -10.77 7.22 18.48
CA THR A 694 -10.59 8.49 19.20
C THR A 694 -10.56 9.63 18.20
N ALA A 695 -11.46 10.61 18.38
CA ALA A 695 -11.51 11.80 17.57
C ALA A 695 -10.51 12.84 18.11
N GLU A 696 -9.56 13.27 17.27
CA GLU A 696 -8.47 14.18 17.64
C GLU A 696 -8.38 15.36 16.66
N ASN A 697 -8.10 16.55 17.17
CA ASN A 697 -7.98 17.78 16.38
C ASN A 697 -6.58 17.94 15.79
N HIS A 698 -6.49 18.32 14.51
CA HIS A 698 -5.22 18.69 13.87
C HIS A 698 -5.32 19.96 13.02
N THR A 699 -4.17 20.56 12.71
CA THR A 699 -4.09 21.73 11.80
C THR A 699 -4.03 21.32 10.34
N THR A 700 -4.98 21.81 9.55
CA THR A 700 -5.09 21.63 8.09
C THR A 700 -4.67 22.92 7.37
N LEU A 701 -3.84 22.82 6.32
CA LEU A 701 -3.50 23.95 5.44
C LEU A 701 -4.60 24.11 4.38
N LEU A 702 -5.02 25.36 4.13
CA LEU A 702 -6.01 25.73 3.11
C LEU A 702 -5.40 26.74 2.14
N VAL A 703 -5.47 26.43 0.83
CA VAL A 703 -4.92 27.24 -0.26
C VAL A 703 -6.07 27.56 -1.22
N LYS A 704 -6.57 28.80 -1.18
CA LYS A 704 -7.88 29.16 -1.75
C LYS A 704 -7.76 30.04 -2.99
N GLN A 705 -8.27 29.58 -4.12
CA GLN A 705 -8.52 30.38 -5.32
C GLN A 705 -9.98 30.88 -5.30
N ALA A 706 -10.18 32.19 -5.45
CA ALA A 706 -11.44 32.83 -5.03
C ALA A 706 -12.59 32.70 -6.04
N SER A 707 -12.33 32.79 -7.34
CA SER A 707 -13.33 32.59 -8.39
C SER A 707 -12.66 32.34 -9.73
N ALA A 708 -12.82 31.14 -10.30
CA ALA A 708 -12.27 30.81 -11.63
C ALA A 708 -13.06 29.70 -12.33
N THR A 709 -13.12 29.74 -13.66
CA THR A 709 -13.58 28.61 -14.49
C THR A 709 -12.49 27.56 -14.70
N GLN A 710 -11.22 27.97 -14.61
CA GLN A 710 -10.05 27.09 -14.74
C GLN A 710 -8.93 27.57 -13.80
N THR A 711 -8.19 26.63 -13.21
CA THR A 711 -6.94 26.92 -12.48
C THR A 711 -6.03 25.69 -12.54
N GLN A 712 -4.72 25.88 -12.48
CA GLN A 712 -3.79 24.79 -12.13
C GLN A 712 -3.23 25.10 -10.76
N PHE A 713 -3.47 24.25 -9.76
CA PHE A 713 -2.65 24.25 -8.55
C PHE A 713 -1.38 23.44 -8.82
N LEU A 714 -0.24 23.88 -8.29
CA LEU A 714 1.01 23.14 -8.29
C LEU A 714 1.57 23.12 -6.87
N ALA A 715 1.72 21.92 -6.31
CA ALA A 715 2.22 21.68 -4.97
C ALA A 715 3.49 20.83 -4.99
N ALA A 716 4.44 21.15 -4.13
CA ALA A 716 5.59 20.29 -3.81
C ALA A 716 5.45 19.76 -2.38
N LEU A 717 5.51 18.43 -2.22
CA LEU A 717 5.43 17.72 -0.94
C LEU A 717 6.76 17.05 -0.63
N TYR A 718 7.48 17.60 0.35
CA TYR A 718 8.85 17.23 0.69
C TYR A 718 8.95 16.57 2.07
N PRO A 719 9.14 15.24 2.14
CA PRO A 719 9.53 14.57 3.37
C PRO A 719 11.05 14.73 3.63
N TYR A 720 11.44 15.25 4.79
CA TYR A 720 12.84 15.42 5.19
C TYR A 720 13.05 15.19 6.69
N ALA A 721 14.30 15.02 7.13
CA ALA A 721 14.65 14.86 8.56
C ALA A 721 15.92 15.61 9.00
N THR A 722 16.63 16.28 8.07
CA THR A 722 17.89 16.97 8.37
C THR A 722 17.86 18.41 7.87
N GLN A 723 17.72 18.60 6.55
CA GLN A 723 17.67 19.91 5.92
C GLN A 723 16.35 20.07 5.18
N ALA A 724 15.64 21.18 5.44
CA ALA A 724 14.46 21.56 4.68
C ALA A 724 14.85 21.88 3.21
N PRO A 725 14.01 21.57 2.22
CA PRO A 725 14.21 22.07 0.87
C PRO A 725 14.11 23.60 0.87
N GLN A 726 14.59 24.24 -0.20
CA GLN A 726 14.22 25.62 -0.52
C GLN A 726 13.34 25.56 -1.77
N VAL A 727 12.20 26.25 -1.74
CA VAL A 727 11.24 26.29 -2.85
C VAL A 727 10.92 27.75 -3.16
N ALA A 728 10.98 28.11 -4.44
CA ALA A 728 10.61 29.41 -4.97
C ALA A 728 9.44 29.25 -5.94
N THR A 729 8.49 30.19 -5.89
CA THR A 729 7.32 30.22 -6.79
C THR A 729 7.53 31.27 -7.88
N THR A 730 7.10 30.95 -9.10
CA THR A 730 6.73 31.97 -10.10
C THR A 730 5.29 31.71 -10.57
N SER A 731 4.44 32.73 -10.49
CA SER A 731 3.03 32.63 -10.91
C SER A 731 2.72 33.66 -11.98
N GLN A 732 2.15 33.19 -13.08
CA GLN A 732 1.68 33.99 -14.22
C GLN A 732 0.20 33.68 -14.47
N PRO A 733 -0.57 34.52 -15.19
CA PRO A 733 -2.01 34.33 -15.37
C PRO A 733 -2.43 32.93 -15.85
N THR A 734 -1.64 32.29 -16.72
CA THR A 734 -1.91 30.94 -17.26
C THR A 734 -0.98 29.85 -16.72
N THR A 735 0.02 30.18 -15.89
CA THR A 735 1.10 29.25 -15.48
C THR A 735 1.41 29.33 -13.99
N ALA A 736 1.55 28.17 -13.36
CA ALA A 736 1.98 27.99 -11.97
C ALA A 736 3.33 27.26 -11.98
N ALA A 737 4.39 27.88 -11.45
CA ALA A 737 5.75 27.33 -11.48
C ALA A 737 6.38 27.27 -10.08
N LEU A 738 7.17 26.22 -9.84
CA LEU A 738 7.98 25.99 -8.66
C LEU A 738 9.42 25.65 -9.08
N ALA A 739 10.40 26.31 -8.46
CA ALA A 739 11.82 25.97 -8.55
C ALA A 739 12.34 25.55 -7.17
N THR A 740 13.31 24.65 -7.11
CA THR A 740 13.83 24.13 -5.84
C THR A 740 15.27 23.66 -5.95
N SER A 741 16.06 23.96 -4.92
CA SER A 741 17.44 23.52 -4.76
C SER A 741 17.51 22.51 -3.61
N SER A 742 17.78 21.24 -3.92
CA SER A 742 17.91 20.18 -2.91
C SER A 742 18.81 19.03 -3.37
N GLN A 743 19.56 18.43 -2.44
CA GLN A 743 20.38 17.23 -2.67
C GLN A 743 21.37 17.31 -3.85
N GLY A 744 21.85 18.50 -4.21
CA GLY A 744 22.75 18.72 -5.35
C GLY A 744 22.05 18.86 -6.71
N TYR A 745 20.72 19.02 -6.72
CA TYR A 745 19.91 19.30 -7.90
C TYR A 745 19.22 20.66 -7.80
N ILE A 746 19.02 21.28 -8.95
CA ILE A 746 18.09 22.39 -9.18
C ILE A 746 16.97 21.82 -10.04
N ASP A 747 15.78 21.71 -9.48
CA ASP A 747 14.59 21.22 -10.17
C ASP A 747 13.62 22.37 -10.42
N VAL A 748 12.95 22.34 -11.56
CA VAL A 748 11.92 23.29 -11.96
C VAL A 748 10.72 22.52 -12.50
N ALA A 749 9.53 22.88 -12.02
CA ALA A 749 8.26 22.33 -12.46
C ALA A 749 7.28 23.46 -12.77
N PHE A 750 6.52 23.33 -13.85
CA PHE A 750 5.43 24.27 -14.13
C PHE A 750 4.22 23.58 -14.77
N ALA A 751 3.04 23.97 -14.31
CA ALA A 751 1.74 23.55 -14.83
C ALA A 751 1.07 24.75 -15.50
N GLN A 752 0.47 24.52 -16.66
CA GLN A 752 -0.12 25.59 -17.49
C GLN A 752 -1.47 25.15 -18.06
N ALA A 753 -2.37 26.12 -18.21
CA ALA A 753 -3.74 25.90 -18.68
C ALA A 753 -3.82 25.72 -20.21
N ASP A 754 -2.84 26.23 -20.95
CA ASP A 754 -2.75 26.18 -22.40
C ASP A 754 -1.55 25.34 -22.87
N SER A 755 -1.43 25.22 -24.20
CA SER A 755 -0.39 24.43 -24.86
C SER A 755 0.64 25.29 -25.62
N VAL A 756 0.82 26.54 -25.20
CA VAL A 756 1.79 27.49 -25.77
C VAL A 756 3.18 27.22 -25.17
N LEU A 757 4.24 27.56 -25.90
CA LEU A 757 5.60 27.53 -25.38
C LEU A 757 5.77 28.65 -24.34
N VAL A 758 5.63 28.32 -23.06
CA VAL A 758 5.81 29.25 -21.94
C VAL A 758 7.24 29.16 -21.41
N ALA A 759 7.82 30.30 -21.02
CA ALA A 759 9.09 30.37 -20.32
C ALA A 759 8.88 30.55 -18.82
N ASP A 760 9.50 29.68 -18.01
CA ASP A 760 9.78 29.99 -16.61
C ASP A 760 11.13 30.71 -16.52
N THR A 761 11.11 31.90 -15.92
CA THR A 761 12.27 32.79 -15.73
C THR A 761 12.63 32.94 -14.26
N SER A 762 12.27 31.98 -13.41
CA SER A 762 12.65 31.91 -11.99
C SER A 762 14.13 32.25 -11.77
N ASP A 763 14.39 33.17 -10.84
CA ASP A 763 15.74 33.66 -10.48
C ASP A 763 16.70 32.56 -9.96
N GLN A 764 16.18 31.35 -9.67
CA GLN A 764 17.01 30.19 -9.29
C GLN A 764 17.60 29.42 -10.49
N LEU A 765 17.23 29.76 -11.71
CA LEU A 765 17.76 29.14 -12.94
C LEU A 765 18.90 29.96 -13.55
N LEU A 766 19.96 29.28 -13.98
CA LEU A 766 21.03 29.89 -14.80
C LEU A 766 20.54 30.32 -16.19
N GLN A 767 19.49 29.67 -16.72
CA GLN A 767 18.84 29.97 -18.00
C GLN A 767 17.37 29.57 -17.94
N ALA A 768 16.48 30.37 -18.54
CA ALA A 768 15.05 30.09 -18.59
C ALA A 768 14.73 28.72 -19.22
N VAL A 769 13.83 27.97 -18.60
CA VAL A 769 13.29 26.71 -19.13
C VAL A 769 12.00 27.03 -19.87
N GLN A 770 11.85 26.53 -21.10
CA GLN A 770 10.65 26.75 -21.90
C GLN A 770 10.06 25.42 -22.38
N ALA A 771 8.75 25.22 -22.22
CA ALA A 771 8.06 24.02 -22.68
C ALA A 771 6.61 24.30 -23.09
N ASP A 772 6.03 23.38 -23.87
CA ASP A 772 4.66 23.47 -24.38
C ASP A 772 3.70 22.38 -23.82
N GLY A 773 4.15 21.61 -22.83
CA GLY A 773 3.35 20.59 -22.14
C GLY A 773 2.43 21.18 -21.08
N LEU A 774 1.42 20.42 -20.66
CA LEU A 774 0.44 20.85 -19.63
C LEU A 774 0.97 20.72 -18.19
N LEU A 775 2.01 19.91 -18.02
CA LEU A 775 2.82 19.79 -16.81
C LEU A 775 4.24 19.49 -17.26
N ASN A 776 5.18 20.33 -16.87
CA ASN A 776 6.57 20.29 -17.30
C ASN A 776 7.48 20.14 -16.09
N PHE A 777 8.59 19.44 -16.26
CA PHE A 777 9.62 19.26 -15.25
C PHE A 777 11.00 19.23 -15.90
N TYR A 778 11.95 19.93 -15.32
CA TYR A 778 13.36 19.94 -15.72
C TYR A 778 14.24 19.89 -14.47
N SER A 779 15.32 19.13 -14.54
CA SER A 779 16.28 18.94 -13.46
C SER A 779 17.70 19.01 -14.01
N ALA A 780 18.50 19.89 -13.41
CA ALA A 780 19.94 19.93 -13.56
C ALA A 780 20.61 19.65 -12.22
N LYS A 781 21.85 19.20 -12.25
CA LYS A 781 22.73 19.24 -11.07
C LYS A 781 23.18 20.68 -10.80
N THR A 782 23.64 20.96 -9.59
CA THR A 782 24.19 22.28 -9.20
C THR A 782 25.40 22.74 -10.02
N ASN A 783 26.09 21.84 -10.75
CA ASN A 783 27.15 22.18 -11.70
C ASN A 783 26.62 22.50 -13.13
N GLY A 784 25.31 22.51 -13.34
CA GLY A 784 24.66 22.76 -14.63
C GLY A 784 24.44 21.51 -15.51
N ASP A 785 24.96 20.33 -15.12
CA ASP A 785 24.75 19.09 -15.89
C ASP A 785 23.26 18.71 -15.95
N PHE A 786 22.76 18.35 -17.13
CA PHE A 786 21.44 17.75 -17.27
C PHE A 786 21.30 16.47 -16.44
N ALA A 787 20.22 16.38 -15.66
CA ALA A 787 19.84 15.19 -14.89
C ALA A 787 18.59 14.52 -15.47
N GLN A 788 17.48 15.25 -15.59
CA GLN A 788 16.17 14.68 -15.90
C GLN A 788 15.21 15.73 -16.49
N LEU A 789 14.26 15.29 -17.31
CA LEU A 789 13.10 16.09 -17.71
C LEU A 789 11.84 15.21 -17.83
N PHE A 790 10.68 15.86 -17.73
CA PHE A 790 9.38 15.31 -18.05
C PHE A 790 8.47 16.38 -18.67
N MET A 791 7.56 15.96 -19.54
CA MET A 791 6.63 16.84 -20.24
C MET A 791 5.32 16.08 -20.51
N GLN A 792 4.21 16.51 -19.91
CA GLN A 792 2.88 15.94 -20.16
C GLN A 792 2.29 16.51 -21.46
N ALA A 793 1.84 15.62 -22.36
CA ALA A 793 1.15 15.95 -23.60
C ALA A 793 1.84 17.00 -24.51
N GLY A 794 3.15 17.20 -24.41
CA GLY A 794 3.90 18.28 -25.10
C GLY A 794 4.69 17.82 -26.33
N THR A 795 5.34 18.76 -27.01
CA THR A 795 6.19 18.55 -28.19
C THR A 795 7.61 19.11 -28.07
N ARG A 796 7.90 20.05 -27.16
CA ARG A 796 9.20 20.73 -27.09
C ARG A 796 9.52 21.19 -25.67
N LEU A 797 10.75 20.93 -25.23
CA LEU A 797 11.37 21.55 -24.05
C LEU A 797 12.78 22.03 -24.40
N GLN A 798 13.09 23.28 -24.06
CA GLN A 798 14.38 23.92 -24.29
C GLN A 798 14.85 24.70 -23.05
N VAL A 799 16.18 24.86 -22.95
CA VAL A 799 16.84 25.60 -21.88
C VAL A 799 17.69 26.68 -22.53
N GLY A 800 17.36 27.94 -22.26
CA GLY A 800 17.83 29.06 -23.08
C GLY A 800 17.50 28.83 -24.56
N ALA A 801 18.52 28.85 -25.42
CA ALA A 801 18.39 28.54 -26.84
C ALA A 801 18.52 27.04 -27.19
N LYS A 802 18.96 26.18 -26.25
CA LYS A 802 19.25 24.75 -26.53
C LYS A 802 17.99 23.91 -26.41
N VAL A 803 17.52 23.35 -27.53
CA VAL A 803 16.44 22.35 -27.54
C VAL A 803 16.96 21.07 -26.90
N MET A 804 16.51 20.80 -25.68
CA MET A 804 16.89 19.59 -24.94
C MET A 804 16.12 18.37 -25.45
N PHE A 805 14.85 18.58 -25.82
CA PHE A 805 13.96 17.51 -26.25
C PHE A 805 12.87 18.05 -27.18
N SER A 806 12.58 17.36 -28.27
CA SER A 806 11.37 17.57 -29.06
C SER A 806 10.77 16.28 -29.60
N SER A 807 9.50 16.35 -29.99
CA SER A 807 8.69 15.22 -30.44
C SER A 807 7.78 15.67 -31.59
N THR A 808 7.69 14.86 -32.65
CA THR A 808 6.79 15.12 -33.80
C THR A 808 5.30 15.10 -33.46
N ARG A 809 4.92 14.65 -32.26
CA ARG A 809 3.54 14.52 -31.79
C ARG A 809 3.45 14.85 -30.30
N ARG A 810 2.33 15.44 -29.89
CA ARG A 810 2.00 15.64 -28.46
C ARG A 810 1.90 14.30 -27.75
N ALA A 811 2.75 14.10 -26.75
CA ALA A 811 2.89 12.87 -25.98
C ALA A 811 3.35 13.19 -24.56
N ASP A 812 3.22 12.23 -23.65
CA ASP A 812 3.85 12.29 -22.34
C ASP A 812 5.26 11.71 -22.49
N LEU A 813 6.24 12.52 -22.11
CA LEU A 813 7.64 12.31 -22.44
C LEU A 813 8.46 12.36 -21.16
N SER A 814 9.37 11.42 -20.99
CA SER A 814 10.37 11.47 -19.91
C SER A 814 11.74 11.13 -20.47
N TRP A 815 12.78 11.79 -19.95
CA TRP A 815 14.16 11.56 -20.33
C TRP A 815 15.06 11.84 -19.13
N GLN A 816 15.98 10.93 -18.83
CA GLN A 816 16.80 11.00 -17.63
C GLN A 816 18.16 10.33 -17.82
N ARG A 817 19.18 10.91 -17.18
CA ARG A 817 20.52 10.35 -17.09
C ARG A 817 20.59 9.36 -15.93
N THR A 818 20.69 8.06 -16.22
CA THR A 818 20.72 6.99 -15.21
C THR A 818 22.12 6.69 -14.70
N SER A 819 23.17 6.96 -15.47
CA SER A 819 24.57 6.87 -15.03
C SER A 819 25.48 7.85 -15.79
N LEU A 820 26.79 7.74 -15.62
CA LEU A 820 27.74 8.50 -16.45
C LEU A 820 27.62 8.15 -17.94
N THR A 821 27.27 6.90 -18.26
CA THR A 821 27.26 6.32 -19.62
C THR A 821 25.88 5.83 -20.07
N SER A 822 24.80 6.09 -19.31
CA SER A 822 23.46 5.60 -19.66
C SER A 822 22.35 6.62 -19.40
N TYR A 823 21.34 6.57 -20.27
CA TYR A 823 20.10 7.34 -20.17
C TYR A 823 18.89 6.40 -20.36
N THR A 824 17.75 6.79 -19.78
CA THR A 824 16.46 6.14 -20.00
C THR A 824 15.46 7.18 -20.45
N GLY A 825 14.66 6.84 -21.45
CA GLY A 825 13.55 7.65 -21.94
C GLY A 825 12.23 6.88 -21.95
N TYR A 826 11.13 7.63 -22.07
CA TYR A 826 9.78 7.10 -22.27
C TYR A 826 8.98 8.04 -23.17
N ALA A 827 8.11 7.47 -24.00
CA ALA A 827 7.04 8.21 -24.69
C ALA A 827 5.71 7.45 -24.58
N SER A 828 4.61 8.15 -24.32
CA SER A 828 3.27 7.52 -24.17
C SER A 828 2.58 7.14 -25.48
N ARG A 829 3.23 7.31 -26.65
CA ARG A 829 2.71 6.91 -27.97
C ARG A 829 3.79 6.93 -29.05
N ALA A 830 3.42 6.41 -30.23
CA ALA A 830 4.25 6.46 -31.44
C ALA A 830 4.59 7.90 -31.85
N THR A 831 5.88 8.21 -31.95
CA THR A 831 6.44 9.52 -32.33
C THR A 831 7.90 9.38 -32.78
N THR A 832 8.43 10.39 -33.48
CA THR A 832 9.87 10.63 -33.61
C THR A 832 10.29 11.64 -32.55
N LEU A 833 11.35 11.32 -31.81
CA LEU A 833 12.01 12.16 -30.82
C LEU A 833 13.29 12.76 -31.40
N ILE A 834 13.61 14.00 -31.03
CA ILE A 834 14.93 14.62 -31.20
C ILE A 834 15.42 15.01 -29.80
N ILE A 835 16.58 14.53 -29.41
CA ILE A 835 17.08 14.58 -28.03
C ILE A 835 18.48 15.15 -28.05
N SER A 836 18.78 16.19 -27.26
CA SER A 836 20.17 16.65 -27.14
C SER A 836 21.01 15.63 -26.36
N LEU A 837 22.11 15.21 -26.96
CA LEU A 837 23.01 14.18 -26.45
C LEU A 837 24.46 14.57 -26.80
N PRO A 838 25.37 14.76 -25.82
CA PRO A 838 26.67 15.42 -26.05
C PRO A 838 27.72 14.56 -26.75
N GLN A 839 27.40 13.31 -27.07
CA GLN A 839 28.26 12.39 -27.81
C GLN A 839 27.42 11.27 -28.42
N GLY A 840 27.91 10.66 -29.51
CA GLY A 840 27.20 9.59 -30.20
C GLY A 840 26.93 8.38 -29.30
N PRO A 841 25.74 7.77 -29.36
CA PRO A 841 25.42 6.60 -28.57
C PRO A 841 26.07 5.33 -29.15
N VAL A 842 26.53 4.44 -28.26
CA VAL A 842 26.93 3.07 -28.65
C VAL A 842 25.70 2.15 -28.82
N SER A 843 24.57 2.49 -28.18
CA SER A 843 23.33 1.73 -28.30
C SER A 843 22.11 2.61 -28.07
N VAL A 844 21.01 2.28 -28.76
CA VAL A 844 19.66 2.76 -28.45
C VAL A 844 18.74 1.54 -28.53
N ALA A 845 18.15 1.14 -27.41
CA ALA A 845 17.39 -0.11 -27.30
C ALA A 845 16.06 0.10 -26.56
N GLY A 846 15.02 -0.61 -26.99
CA GLY A 846 13.71 -0.57 -26.33
C GLY A 846 12.64 -1.23 -27.20
N PRO A 847 11.57 -1.79 -26.61
CA PRO A 847 10.63 -2.65 -27.32
C PRO A 847 9.94 -1.96 -28.51
N ALA A 848 9.73 -0.63 -28.47
CA ALA A 848 9.11 0.12 -29.58
C ALA A 848 10.09 0.91 -30.46
N VAL A 849 11.40 0.83 -30.23
CA VAL A 849 12.40 1.47 -31.10
C VAL A 849 12.34 0.85 -32.50
N VAL A 850 12.34 1.69 -33.52
CA VAL A 850 12.34 1.30 -34.95
C VAL A 850 13.69 1.62 -35.58
N SER A 851 14.19 2.83 -35.34
CA SER A 851 15.48 3.31 -35.84
C SER A 851 15.96 4.49 -35.01
N TYR A 852 17.27 4.74 -35.04
CA TYR A 852 17.87 5.94 -34.49
C TYR A 852 18.96 6.47 -35.43
N ALA A 853 19.28 7.76 -35.30
CA ALA A 853 20.38 8.41 -36.01
C ALA A 853 20.94 9.53 -35.13
N TYR A 854 22.27 9.71 -35.13
CA TYR A 854 22.93 10.76 -34.36
C TYR A 854 23.57 11.78 -35.29
N ASP A 855 23.25 13.06 -35.09
CA ASP A 855 23.89 14.19 -35.75
C ASP A 855 24.95 14.78 -34.80
N ALA A 856 26.22 14.56 -35.15
CA ALA A 856 27.36 15.05 -34.40
C ALA A 856 27.57 16.58 -34.53
N SER A 857 27.03 17.22 -35.58
CA SER A 857 27.14 18.68 -35.77
C SER A 857 26.15 19.45 -34.89
N GLN A 858 25.03 18.81 -34.52
CA GLN A 858 23.96 19.40 -33.70
C GLN A 858 23.91 18.85 -32.26
N GLU A 859 24.76 17.87 -31.91
CA GLU A 859 24.67 17.08 -30.67
C GLU A 859 23.26 16.50 -30.44
N GLN A 860 22.67 15.90 -31.49
CA GLN A 860 21.27 15.46 -31.46
C GLN A 860 21.09 13.99 -31.84
N LEU A 861 20.40 13.25 -30.98
CA LEU A 861 19.93 11.90 -31.23
C LEU A 861 18.46 11.93 -31.69
N ARG A 862 18.21 11.46 -32.92
CA ARG A 862 16.87 11.16 -33.42
C ARG A 862 16.50 9.72 -33.09
N VAL A 863 15.33 9.49 -32.49
CA VAL A 863 14.79 8.14 -32.19
C VAL A 863 13.37 8.00 -32.73
N VAL A 864 13.07 6.94 -33.46
CA VAL A 864 11.72 6.64 -33.98
C VAL A 864 11.08 5.54 -33.13
N LEU A 865 9.92 5.83 -32.54
CA LEU A 865 9.13 4.93 -31.71
C LEU A 865 7.79 4.59 -32.39
N ARG A 866 7.46 3.28 -32.49
CA ARG A 866 6.20 2.82 -33.12
C ARG A 866 5.00 2.70 -32.18
N ALA A 867 5.20 2.83 -30.87
CA ALA A 867 4.18 2.67 -29.85
C ALA A 867 4.64 3.36 -28.55
N ALA A 868 3.79 3.33 -27.51
CA ALA A 868 4.19 3.72 -26.17
C ALA A 868 5.26 2.75 -25.62
N ALA A 869 6.39 3.27 -25.15
CA ALA A 869 7.45 2.45 -24.56
C ALA A 869 8.50 3.27 -23.82
N SER A 870 9.19 2.61 -22.88
CA SER A 870 10.50 3.02 -22.41
C SER A 870 11.60 2.59 -23.40
N PHE A 871 12.71 3.31 -23.40
CA PHE A 871 13.92 2.97 -24.16
C PHE A 871 15.17 3.42 -23.38
N GLU A 872 16.31 2.82 -23.70
CA GLU A 872 17.61 3.11 -23.09
C GLU A 872 18.60 3.56 -24.15
N VAL A 873 19.54 4.42 -23.75
CA VAL A 873 20.62 4.92 -24.60
C VAL A 873 21.95 4.76 -23.86
N GLY A 874 22.86 3.99 -24.44
CA GLY A 874 24.22 3.79 -23.95
C GLY A 874 25.20 4.74 -24.63
N LEU A 875 26.16 5.27 -23.87
CA LEU A 875 27.27 6.11 -24.31
C LEU A 875 28.62 5.41 -24.12
N PRO A 876 29.64 5.72 -24.93
CA PRO A 876 30.99 5.19 -24.71
C PRO A 876 31.60 5.72 -23.41
N ALA A 877 32.38 4.88 -22.72
CA ALA A 877 33.19 5.30 -21.58
C ALA A 877 34.27 6.30 -22.02
N ARG A 878 34.38 7.43 -21.33
CA ARG A 878 35.37 8.47 -21.69
C ARG A 878 36.77 8.07 -21.24
N ILE A 879 37.69 7.97 -22.21
CA ILE A 879 39.13 7.99 -21.99
C ILE A 879 39.61 9.39 -22.40
N ALA A 880 40.21 10.16 -21.50
CA ALA A 880 40.69 11.51 -21.81
C ALA A 880 42.02 11.45 -22.59
N GLN A 881 42.21 12.33 -23.58
CA GLN A 881 43.43 12.39 -24.39
C GLN A 881 44.06 13.80 -24.44
N PRO A 882 45.36 13.91 -24.14
CA PRO A 882 46.24 15.00 -24.55
C PRO A 882 47.45 14.51 -25.39
N LEU A 883 48.13 15.44 -26.08
CA LEU A 883 49.36 15.24 -26.90
C LEU A 883 50.30 16.46 -26.72
N PRO A 884 51.63 16.43 -27.02
CA PRO A 884 52.27 15.60 -28.04
C PRO A 884 53.61 14.88 -27.68
N VAL A 885 53.60 13.56 -27.77
CA VAL A 885 54.14 12.84 -28.95
C VAL A 885 53.01 11.95 -29.45
N GLN A 886 52.98 11.58 -30.74
CA GLN A 886 52.04 10.54 -31.20
C GLN A 886 52.53 9.15 -30.78
N LEU A 887 52.39 8.86 -29.49
CA LEU A 887 52.25 7.51 -28.98
C LEU A 887 50.91 6.98 -29.51
N THR A 888 50.98 6.15 -30.54
CA THR A 888 49.77 5.60 -31.20
C THR A 888 49.14 4.50 -30.40
N ASP A 889 49.97 3.71 -29.72
CA ASP A 889 49.53 2.65 -28.83
C ASP A 889 50.53 2.46 -27.69
N PHE A 890 50.02 2.09 -26.52
CA PHE A 890 50.78 1.55 -25.40
C PHE A 890 49.90 0.51 -24.73
N VAL A 891 50.33 -0.74 -24.84
CA VAL A 891 49.64 -1.91 -24.30
C VAL A 891 50.51 -2.62 -23.29
N GLY A 892 49.86 -3.44 -22.49
CA GLY A 892 50.55 -4.42 -21.68
C GLY A 892 49.69 -5.64 -21.46
N GLN A 893 50.34 -6.79 -21.33
CA GLN A 893 49.69 -8.06 -21.08
C GLN A 893 50.43 -8.82 -19.99
N ARG A 894 49.68 -9.38 -19.05
CA ARG A 894 50.23 -10.35 -18.09
C ARG A 894 50.35 -11.70 -18.79
N GLN A 895 51.57 -12.25 -18.83
CA GLN A 895 51.85 -13.58 -19.37
C GLN A 895 52.70 -14.36 -18.36
N ALA A 896 52.27 -15.55 -17.96
CA ALA A 896 53.01 -16.44 -17.04
C ALA A 896 53.55 -15.74 -15.75
N GLY A 897 52.77 -14.84 -15.17
CA GLY A 897 53.13 -14.09 -13.95
C GLY A 897 53.84 -12.75 -14.17
N VAL A 898 54.60 -12.60 -15.27
CA VAL A 898 55.26 -11.34 -15.63
C VAL A 898 54.34 -10.42 -16.43
N VAL A 899 54.68 -9.14 -16.55
CA VAL A 899 54.01 -8.20 -17.45
C VAL A 899 54.94 -7.84 -18.60
N LEU A 900 54.45 -8.02 -19.83
CA LEU A 900 55.06 -7.49 -21.04
C LEU A 900 54.32 -6.22 -21.42
N LEU A 901 55.06 -5.14 -21.60
CA LEU A 901 54.60 -3.87 -22.12
C LEU A 901 55.13 -3.71 -23.56
N ALA A 902 54.33 -3.10 -24.43
CA ALA A 902 54.75 -2.72 -25.77
C ALA A 902 54.13 -1.37 -26.15
N TRP A 903 54.86 -0.55 -26.91
CA TRP A 903 54.32 0.70 -27.45
C TRP A 903 54.85 1.02 -28.84
N HIS A 904 54.09 1.84 -29.56
CA HIS A 904 54.39 2.30 -30.91
C HIS A 904 54.32 3.82 -30.98
N THR A 905 55.40 4.46 -31.42
CA THR A 905 55.44 5.88 -31.75
C THR A 905 55.17 6.05 -33.25
N ALA A 906 54.36 7.03 -33.68
CA ALA A 906 54.24 7.38 -35.10
C ALA A 906 55.40 8.23 -35.60
N SER A 907 55.95 9.07 -34.72
CA SER A 907 57.11 9.92 -34.96
C SER A 907 57.75 10.33 -33.64
N GLU A 908 59.07 10.47 -33.67
CA GLU A 908 59.90 10.94 -32.57
C GLU A 908 60.61 12.21 -33.02
N GLN A 909 60.42 13.30 -32.27
CA GLN A 909 61.17 14.55 -32.43
C GLN A 909 61.65 14.99 -31.06
N ARG A 910 62.95 15.20 -30.94
CA ARG A 910 63.70 15.57 -29.73
C ARG A 910 63.54 14.59 -28.57
N SER A 911 63.01 13.39 -28.78
CA SER A 911 62.83 12.42 -27.70
C SER A 911 64.16 11.81 -27.26
N LEU A 912 64.41 11.80 -25.95
CA LEU A 912 65.52 11.11 -25.28
C LEU A 912 65.17 9.65 -24.97
N GLY A 913 63.88 9.34 -24.81
CA GLY A 913 63.37 8.00 -24.52
C GLY A 913 62.23 7.99 -23.50
N PHE A 914 61.94 6.82 -22.95
CA PHE A 914 60.77 6.53 -22.13
C PHE A 914 61.17 5.95 -20.77
N GLU A 915 60.88 6.67 -19.68
CA GLU A 915 60.82 6.06 -18.35
C GLU A 915 59.56 5.17 -18.27
N VAL A 916 59.74 3.89 -18.05
CA VAL A 916 58.64 2.97 -17.75
C VAL A 916 58.33 3.09 -16.26
N GLN A 917 57.13 3.58 -15.94
CA GLN A 917 56.70 3.79 -14.56
C GLN A 917 55.55 2.86 -14.17
N ARG A 918 55.54 2.40 -12.92
CA ARG A 918 54.55 1.47 -12.35
C ARG A 918 53.91 2.03 -11.09
N GLN A 919 52.64 1.71 -10.85
CA GLN A 919 51.90 2.01 -9.62
C GLN A 919 51.09 0.77 -9.21
N THR A 920 51.10 0.41 -7.92
CA THR A 920 50.53 -0.89 -7.44
C THR A 920 49.20 -0.77 -6.69
N ALA A 921 48.64 0.44 -6.59
CA ALA A 921 47.33 0.75 -5.99
C ALA A 921 46.76 2.06 -6.54
N LEU A 922 45.45 2.14 -6.80
CA LEU A 922 44.81 3.35 -7.31
C LEU A 922 44.29 4.22 -6.14
N ALA A 923 45.09 5.19 -5.70
CA ALA A 923 44.74 6.14 -4.63
C ALA A 923 45.27 7.55 -4.97
N PRO A 924 44.66 8.64 -4.48
CA PRO A 924 45.03 10.02 -4.86
C PRO A 924 46.49 10.40 -4.59
N GLU A 925 47.15 9.74 -3.64
CA GLU A 925 48.51 10.03 -3.19
C GLU A 925 49.53 8.93 -3.56
N ALA A 926 49.11 7.87 -4.24
CA ALA A 926 50.01 6.78 -4.62
C ALA A 926 50.87 7.18 -5.84
N LEU A 927 52.18 7.24 -5.64
CA LEU A 927 53.14 7.66 -6.67
C LEU A 927 53.45 6.52 -7.66
N PHE A 928 53.69 6.91 -8.92
CA PHE A 928 54.30 6.05 -9.93
C PHE A 928 55.82 5.97 -9.69
N GLU A 929 56.35 4.76 -9.53
CA GLU A 929 57.80 4.48 -9.45
C GLU A 929 58.37 4.19 -10.84
N THR A 930 59.52 4.77 -11.20
CA THR A 930 60.23 4.42 -12.44
C THR A 930 60.92 3.06 -12.25
N ILE A 931 60.49 2.06 -13.03
CA ILE A 931 61.01 0.68 -12.98
C ILE A 931 61.97 0.33 -14.12
N GLY A 932 62.16 1.24 -15.08
CA GLY A 932 63.12 1.10 -16.17
C GLY A 932 63.12 2.33 -17.09
N PHE A 933 64.12 2.39 -17.98
CA PHE A 933 64.20 3.39 -19.03
C PHE A 933 64.54 2.70 -20.35
N VAL A 934 63.90 3.13 -21.44
CA VAL A 934 64.15 2.66 -22.80
C VAL A 934 64.47 3.89 -23.66
N ALA A 935 65.69 3.97 -24.18
CA ALA A 935 66.12 5.07 -25.04
C ALA A 935 65.28 5.11 -26.32
N SER A 936 65.06 6.32 -26.85
CA SER A 936 64.46 6.54 -28.17
C SER A 936 65.38 6.02 -29.28
N ALA A 937 64.83 5.81 -30.48
CA ALA A 937 65.62 5.48 -31.66
C ALA A 937 66.37 6.71 -32.22
N GLY A 938 65.85 7.92 -31.97
CA GLY A 938 66.39 9.20 -32.42
C GLY A 938 65.32 10.09 -33.07
N ASP A 939 65.74 11.18 -33.71
CA ASP A 939 64.84 12.06 -34.48
C ASP A 939 64.34 11.35 -35.75
N HIS A 940 63.23 10.61 -35.64
CA HIS A 940 62.65 9.81 -36.71
C HIS A 940 61.21 10.23 -37.03
N ALA A 941 60.99 10.63 -38.29
CA ALA A 941 59.66 10.86 -38.85
C ALA A 941 58.94 9.57 -39.32
N GLN A 942 59.38 8.42 -38.82
CA GLN A 942 58.83 7.09 -39.10
C GLN A 942 58.55 6.37 -37.78
N ALA A 943 57.66 5.39 -37.85
CA ALA A 943 57.08 4.78 -36.67
C ALA A 943 58.00 3.71 -36.07
N THR A 944 58.09 3.65 -34.74
CA THR A 944 59.05 2.80 -34.01
C THR A 944 58.37 1.96 -32.92
N ASP A 945 58.71 0.67 -32.87
CA ASP A 945 58.21 -0.30 -31.89
C ASP A 945 59.16 -0.49 -30.71
N TYR A 946 58.61 -0.52 -29.51
CA TYR A 946 59.34 -0.75 -28.27
C TYR A 946 58.66 -1.80 -27.40
N THR A 947 59.44 -2.51 -26.58
CA THR A 947 58.93 -3.44 -25.58
C THR A 947 59.69 -3.33 -24.26
N PHE A 948 59.02 -3.63 -23.14
CA PHE A 948 59.62 -3.70 -21.82
C PHE A 948 59.01 -4.86 -21.02
N ARG A 949 59.84 -5.61 -20.28
CA ARG A 949 59.42 -6.77 -19.49
C ARG A 949 59.58 -6.49 -17.99
N ASP A 950 58.46 -6.29 -17.29
CA ASP A 950 58.44 -6.28 -15.83
C ASP A 950 58.29 -7.70 -15.29
N ALA A 951 59.42 -8.29 -14.92
CA ALA A 951 59.48 -9.60 -14.26
C ALA A 951 59.06 -9.58 -12.78
N THR A 952 58.86 -8.40 -12.19
CA THR A 952 58.51 -8.19 -10.77
C THR A 952 57.05 -7.76 -10.55
N ALA A 953 56.24 -7.80 -11.62
CA ALA A 953 54.88 -7.28 -11.65
C ALA A 953 53.94 -7.96 -10.61
N PRO A 954 53.37 -7.23 -9.63
CA PRO A 954 52.61 -7.83 -8.54
C PRO A 954 51.32 -8.50 -9.05
N ALA A 955 50.92 -9.60 -8.40
CA ALA A 955 49.79 -10.44 -8.85
C ALA A 955 48.41 -9.77 -8.72
N ARG A 956 48.27 -8.78 -7.82
CA ARG A 956 47.02 -8.06 -7.49
C ARG A 956 46.58 -7.01 -8.54
N GLY A 957 47.20 -7.03 -9.71
CA GLY A 957 47.08 -5.96 -10.71
C GLY A 957 48.09 -4.84 -10.49
N ALA A 958 48.38 -4.10 -11.57
CA ALA A 958 49.32 -2.98 -11.56
C ALA A 958 48.99 -2.01 -12.71
N TYR A 959 49.27 -0.74 -12.48
CA TYR A 959 49.10 0.34 -13.46
C TYR A 959 50.47 0.72 -13.99
N TYR A 960 50.59 0.85 -15.31
CA TYR A 960 51.82 1.27 -15.96
C TYR A 960 51.58 2.52 -16.79
N ARG A 961 52.58 3.40 -16.86
CA ARG A 961 52.62 4.50 -17.82
C ARG A 961 54.06 4.69 -18.30
N LEU A 962 54.21 5.23 -19.49
CA LEU A 962 55.47 5.78 -19.95
C LEU A 962 55.48 7.26 -19.54
N ARG A 963 56.63 7.74 -19.08
CA ARG A 963 56.98 9.16 -19.17
C ARG A 963 58.02 9.26 -20.26
N GLN A 964 57.61 9.75 -21.41
CA GLN A 964 58.58 10.21 -22.40
C GLN A 964 59.35 11.39 -21.82
N LEU A 965 60.66 11.39 -22.05
CA LEU A 965 61.53 12.52 -21.81
C LEU A 965 62.09 12.98 -23.15
N ASP A 966 62.20 14.29 -23.32
CA ASP A 966 62.83 14.92 -24.46
C ASP A 966 64.22 15.45 -24.07
N HIS A 967 65.08 15.73 -25.05
CA HIS A 967 66.48 16.14 -24.87
C HIS A 967 66.64 17.48 -24.11
N ASP A 968 65.60 18.29 -24.02
CA ASP A 968 65.55 19.52 -23.21
C ASP A 968 65.09 19.29 -21.76
N GLY A 969 64.79 18.04 -21.38
CA GLY A 969 64.30 17.64 -20.07
C GLY A 969 62.80 17.83 -19.85
N THR A 970 62.06 18.31 -20.85
CA THR A 970 60.59 18.23 -20.82
C THR A 970 60.13 16.77 -20.89
N GLY A 971 58.91 16.49 -20.45
CA GLY A 971 58.41 15.12 -20.48
C GLY A 971 56.90 15.01 -20.44
N THR A 972 56.39 14.06 -21.20
CA THR A 972 54.96 13.83 -21.46
C THR A 972 54.59 12.40 -21.06
N TYR A 973 53.42 12.22 -20.45
CA TYR A 973 52.98 10.91 -19.97
C TYR A 973 52.04 10.23 -20.97
N SER A 974 52.20 8.91 -21.14
CA SER A 974 51.24 8.07 -21.85
C SER A 974 49.90 7.97 -21.10
N PRO A 975 48.84 7.48 -21.76
CA PRO A 975 47.73 6.84 -21.07
C PRO A 975 48.24 5.75 -20.09
N VAL A 976 47.51 5.55 -18.99
CA VAL A 976 47.83 4.51 -18.00
C VAL A 976 47.24 3.18 -18.45
N VAL A 977 48.08 2.17 -18.67
CA VAL A 977 47.68 0.78 -18.91
C VAL A 977 47.42 0.11 -17.57
N ALA A 978 46.16 -0.28 -17.34
CA ALA A 978 45.78 -1.09 -16.19
C ALA A 978 45.93 -2.59 -16.53
N ILE A 979 46.88 -3.26 -15.90
CA ILE A 979 46.99 -4.72 -15.95
C ILE A 979 46.19 -5.30 -14.81
N GLY A 980 45.15 -6.06 -15.16
CA GLY A 980 44.31 -6.77 -14.19
C GLY A 980 45.11 -7.71 -13.27
N ALA A 981 44.49 -8.03 -12.14
CA ALA A 981 44.91 -9.16 -11.32
C ALA A 981 44.84 -10.47 -12.12
N ALA A 982 45.60 -11.48 -11.71
CA ALA A 982 45.45 -12.83 -12.28
C ALA A 982 43.99 -13.30 -12.12
N ALA A 983 43.37 -13.74 -13.22
CA ALA A 983 41.92 -13.92 -13.27
C ALA A 983 41.42 -15.03 -12.34
N VAL A 984 40.50 -14.66 -11.43
CA VAL A 984 39.61 -15.57 -10.71
C VAL A 984 38.20 -15.01 -10.89
N ALA A 985 37.25 -15.85 -11.29
CA ALA A 985 35.86 -15.44 -11.47
C ALA A 985 35.19 -15.21 -10.11
N THR A 986 34.69 -14.00 -9.86
CA THR A 986 33.98 -13.63 -8.62
C THR A 986 32.45 -13.65 -8.79
N PRO A 987 31.70 -14.29 -7.88
CA PRO A 987 30.24 -14.15 -7.81
C PRO A 987 29.83 -12.80 -7.20
N VAL A 988 28.64 -12.32 -7.55
CA VAL A 988 28.13 -11.01 -7.11
C VAL A 988 27.55 -11.10 -5.69
N ALA A 989 28.05 -10.25 -4.78
CA ALA A 989 27.59 -10.18 -3.40
C ALA A 989 26.16 -9.64 -3.30
N THR A 990 25.37 -10.18 -2.38
CA THR A 990 24.02 -9.71 -2.05
C THR A 990 23.96 -9.34 -0.57
N LEU A 991 23.75 -8.06 -0.28
CA LEU A 991 23.54 -7.53 1.05
C LEU A 991 22.06 -7.68 1.42
N LEU A 992 21.75 -8.38 2.52
CA LEU A 992 20.40 -8.52 3.03
C LEU A 992 19.98 -7.29 3.86
N PRO A 993 18.68 -6.99 4.01
CA PRO A 993 18.22 -5.89 4.85
C PRO A 993 18.75 -6.02 6.29
N PRO A 994 19.39 -4.98 6.85
CA PRO A 994 19.91 -5.02 8.22
C PRO A 994 18.75 -5.00 9.23
N VAL A 995 18.94 -5.61 10.40
CA VAL A 995 17.91 -5.73 11.45
C VAL A 995 18.49 -5.55 12.86
N PRO A 996 17.79 -4.94 13.84
CA PRO A 996 16.44 -4.36 13.75
C PRO A 996 16.40 -3.05 12.92
N GLN A 997 15.21 -2.66 12.47
CA GLN A 997 14.97 -1.37 11.80
C GLN A 997 13.70 -0.73 12.36
N PRO A 998 13.79 0.42 13.06
CA PRO A 998 15.00 1.15 13.46
C PRO A 998 15.92 0.36 14.40
N ALA A 999 17.16 0.82 14.54
CA ALA A 999 18.10 0.34 15.55
C ALA A 999 18.41 1.42 16.59
N THR A 1000 18.47 1.00 17.84
CA THR A 1000 18.95 1.80 18.99
C THR A 1000 20.46 1.62 19.12
N ASP A 1001 20.88 0.42 19.52
CA ASP A 1001 22.25 0.15 19.95
C ASP A 1001 23.10 -0.50 18.85
N TRP A 1002 22.50 -1.38 18.05
CA TRP A 1002 23.20 -2.18 17.04
C TRP A 1002 22.30 -2.67 15.89
N LEU A 1003 22.96 -3.04 14.79
CA LEU A 1003 22.39 -3.64 13.59
C LEU A 1003 23.09 -4.95 13.26
N ARG A 1004 22.35 -6.03 13.06
CA ARG A 1004 22.85 -7.24 12.40
C ARG A 1004 22.77 -7.04 10.90
N VAL A 1005 23.86 -7.32 10.22
CA VAL A 1005 24.01 -7.24 8.78
C VAL A 1005 24.41 -8.61 8.24
N GLN A 1006 23.85 -9.03 7.11
CA GLN A 1006 24.14 -10.31 6.47
C GLN A 1006 24.41 -10.14 4.98
N LEU A 1007 25.36 -10.92 4.47
CA LEU A 1007 25.79 -10.98 3.08
C LEU A 1007 25.73 -12.42 2.58
N THR A 1008 25.31 -12.57 1.35
CA THR A 1008 25.20 -13.85 0.64
C THR A 1008 25.78 -13.71 -0.78
N GLY A 1009 25.99 -14.82 -1.48
CA GLY A 1009 26.52 -14.79 -2.86
C GLY A 1009 28.02 -14.48 -2.98
N THR A 1010 28.74 -14.31 -1.87
CA THR A 1010 30.22 -14.26 -1.83
C THR A 1010 30.75 -14.80 -0.51
N ASP A 1011 31.92 -15.42 -0.55
CA ASP A 1011 32.73 -15.75 0.63
C ASP A 1011 33.90 -14.77 0.85
N ALA A 1012 34.06 -13.81 -0.08
CA ALA A 1012 35.05 -12.75 0.05
C ALA A 1012 34.69 -11.79 1.19
N GLU A 1013 35.70 -11.17 1.78
CA GLU A 1013 35.49 -10.09 2.74
C GLU A 1013 35.15 -8.79 2.00
N VAL A 1014 34.08 -8.13 2.42
CA VAL A 1014 33.62 -6.85 1.88
C VAL A 1014 33.62 -5.79 2.97
N THR A 1015 33.86 -4.54 2.59
CA THR A 1015 33.78 -3.38 3.48
C THR A 1015 32.36 -2.82 3.45
N LEU A 1016 31.60 -3.00 4.53
CA LEU A 1016 30.40 -2.21 4.77
C LEU A 1016 30.77 -0.79 5.17
N ARG A 1017 30.07 0.20 4.60
CA ARG A 1017 30.06 1.58 5.08
C ARG A 1017 28.64 2.00 5.42
N LEU A 1018 28.48 2.61 6.59
CA LEU A 1018 27.28 3.33 6.97
C LEU A 1018 27.50 4.81 6.64
N LEU A 1019 26.63 5.37 5.81
CA LEU A 1019 26.71 6.73 5.29
C LEU A 1019 25.59 7.59 5.89
N ASP A 1020 25.84 8.87 6.13
CA ASP A 1020 24.78 9.82 6.53
C ASP A 1020 23.89 10.26 5.34
N GLY A 1021 22.92 11.14 5.61
CA GLY A 1021 22.02 11.70 4.61
C GLY A 1021 22.71 12.52 3.49
N LEU A 1022 23.99 12.89 3.64
CA LEU A 1022 24.82 13.56 2.64
C LEU A 1022 25.79 12.58 1.93
N GLY A 1023 25.73 11.28 2.25
CA GLY A 1023 26.59 10.25 1.68
C GLY A 1023 27.97 10.13 2.31
N ARG A 1024 28.24 10.83 3.43
CA ARG A 1024 29.54 10.79 4.13
C ARG A 1024 29.60 9.54 5.01
N PRO A 1025 30.71 8.76 5.00
CA PRO A 1025 30.82 7.59 5.85
C PRO A 1025 30.94 7.99 7.33
N VAL A 1026 30.00 7.56 8.15
CA VAL A 1026 30.02 7.72 9.61
C VAL A 1026 30.60 6.51 10.33
N GLN A 1027 30.60 5.34 9.68
CA GLN A 1027 31.15 4.10 10.21
C GLN A 1027 31.52 3.14 9.07
N GLN A 1028 32.48 2.25 9.30
CA GLN A 1028 32.84 1.18 8.37
C GLN A 1028 33.26 -0.09 9.10
N LEU A 1029 33.03 -1.25 8.49
CA LEU A 1029 33.35 -2.56 9.05
C LEU A 1029 33.60 -3.59 7.93
N ARG A 1030 34.61 -4.44 8.09
CA ARG A 1030 34.86 -5.60 7.22
C ARG A 1030 34.03 -6.80 7.67
N VAL A 1031 33.47 -7.53 6.71
CA VAL A 1031 32.57 -8.66 6.94
C VAL A 1031 32.66 -9.66 5.79
N ARG A 1032 32.54 -10.97 6.09
CA ARG A 1032 32.35 -12.01 5.06
C ARG A 1032 30.87 -12.31 4.85
N GLN A 1033 30.25 -12.99 5.80
CA GLN A 1033 28.84 -13.42 5.70
C GLN A 1033 27.90 -12.69 6.69
N GLN A 1034 28.37 -12.29 7.88
CA GLN A 1034 27.55 -11.54 8.84
C GLN A 1034 28.38 -10.70 9.80
N ALA A 1035 27.79 -9.60 10.28
CA ALA A 1035 28.40 -8.71 11.29
C ALA A 1035 27.34 -8.04 12.16
N GLN A 1036 27.77 -7.50 13.31
CA GLN A 1036 26.98 -6.62 14.16
C GLN A 1036 27.65 -5.24 14.18
N LEU A 1037 26.92 -4.22 13.76
CA LEU A 1037 27.37 -2.84 13.65
C LEU A 1037 26.73 -2.01 14.78
N ALA A 1038 27.54 -1.52 15.73
CA ALA A 1038 27.04 -0.69 16.82
C ALA A 1038 26.68 0.72 16.32
N VAL A 1039 25.47 1.19 16.60
CA VAL A 1039 24.95 2.50 16.17
C VAL A 1039 24.49 3.41 17.32
N GLY A 1040 24.55 2.93 18.57
CA GLY A 1040 24.13 3.68 19.77
C GLY A 1040 24.79 5.05 19.98
N SER A 1041 25.93 5.32 19.34
CA SER A 1041 26.65 6.60 19.40
C SER A 1041 26.33 7.57 18.25
N LEU A 1042 25.55 7.15 17.26
CA LEU A 1042 25.14 7.98 16.12
C LEU A 1042 23.92 8.83 16.48
N ALA A 1043 23.76 10.01 15.90
CA ALA A 1043 22.56 10.82 16.13
C ALA A 1043 21.30 10.11 15.56
N PRO A 1044 20.09 10.31 16.14
CA PRO A 1044 18.86 9.80 15.54
C PRO A 1044 18.69 10.34 14.12
N GLY A 1045 18.38 9.48 13.15
CA GLY A 1045 18.29 9.89 11.76
C GLY A 1045 18.32 8.76 10.73
N LEU A 1046 18.27 9.15 9.46
CA LEU A 1046 18.37 8.26 8.31
C LEU A 1046 19.81 8.19 7.79
N TYR A 1047 20.30 6.96 7.73
CA TYR A 1047 21.60 6.54 7.21
C TYR A 1047 21.43 5.54 6.06
N TYR A 1048 22.51 5.23 5.38
CA TYR A 1048 22.55 4.27 4.29
C TYR A 1048 23.69 3.27 4.44
N LEU A 1049 23.39 1.98 4.42
CA LEU A 1049 24.37 0.91 4.49
C LEU A 1049 24.68 0.40 3.07
N VAL A 1050 25.97 0.37 2.71
CA VAL A 1050 26.46 -0.03 1.39
C VAL A 1050 27.65 -0.98 1.55
N ALA A 1051 27.70 -2.05 0.77
CA ALA A 1051 28.86 -2.95 0.72
C ALA A 1051 29.79 -2.62 -0.46
N TYR A 1052 31.08 -2.58 -0.18
CA TYR A 1052 32.15 -2.33 -1.14
C TYR A 1052 33.17 -3.48 -1.15
N ASP A 1053 33.79 -3.79 -2.28
CA ASP A 1053 34.97 -4.67 -2.31
C ASP A 1053 36.25 -3.95 -1.84
N ASP A 1054 37.36 -4.69 -1.80
CA ASP A 1054 38.70 -4.15 -1.52
C ASP A 1054 39.19 -3.11 -2.57
N ALA A 1055 38.57 -3.07 -3.76
CA ALA A 1055 38.84 -2.05 -4.79
C ALA A 1055 37.96 -0.79 -4.61
N GLY A 1056 37.07 -0.76 -3.63
CA GLY A 1056 36.17 0.36 -3.34
C GLY A 1056 34.98 0.47 -4.30
N GLN A 1057 34.71 -0.55 -5.13
CA GLN A 1057 33.49 -0.62 -5.93
C GLN A 1057 32.32 -1.16 -5.11
N GLN A 1058 31.12 -0.62 -5.35
CA GLN A 1058 29.91 -1.07 -4.68
C GLN A 1058 29.52 -2.46 -5.21
N VAL A 1059 29.55 -3.48 -4.35
CA VAL A 1059 29.28 -4.88 -4.73
C VAL A 1059 27.88 -5.37 -4.41
N ALA A 1060 27.08 -4.59 -3.67
CA ALA A 1060 25.69 -4.92 -3.36
C ALA A 1060 24.79 -3.68 -3.29
N GLY A 1061 23.48 -3.89 -3.30
CA GLY A 1061 22.48 -2.82 -3.15
C GLY A 1061 22.61 -2.03 -1.83
N ARG A 1062 22.16 -0.77 -1.87
CA ARG A 1062 22.13 0.15 -0.71
C ARG A 1062 20.87 -0.08 0.12
N HIS A 1063 21.02 -0.34 1.42
CA HIS A 1063 19.90 -0.38 2.36
C HIS A 1063 19.79 0.93 3.14
N LYS A 1064 18.56 1.32 3.48
CA LYS A 1064 18.32 2.39 4.45
C LYS A 1064 18.52 1.85 5.87
N VAL A 1065 19.04 2.69 6.75
CA VAL A 1065 19.22 2.42 8.17
C VAL A 1065 18.66 3.59 8.94
N ILE A 1066 17.67 3.34 9.81
CA ILE A 1066 17.20 4.34 10.77
C ILE A 1066 17.89 4.06 12.10
N VAL A 1067 18.60 5.06 12.62
CA VAL A 1067 19.02 5.09 14.03
C VAL A 1067 17.96 5.87 14.81
N ALA A 1068 17.54 5.33 15.95
CA ALA A 1068 16.54 5.93 16.84
C ALA A 1068 16.99 5.81 18.29
N HIS A 1069 16.81 6.86 19.08
CA HIS A 1069 17.03 6.91 20.53
C HIS A 1069 15.77 7.40 21.23
#